data_AF-A0A7W6LN34-F1
#
_entry.id   AF-A0A7W6LN34-F1
#
_cell.length_a   1.000
_cell.length_b   1.000
_cell.length_c   1.000
_cell.angle_alpha   90.00
_cell.angle_beta   90.00
_cell.angle_gamma   90.00
#
_symmetry.space_group_name_H-M   'P 1'
#
loop_
_entity.id
_entity.type
_entity.pdbx_description
1 polymer ?
#
loop_
_entity_poly.entity_id
_entity_poly.type
_entity_poly.pdbx_seq_one_letter_code
_entity_poly.pdbx_strand_id
1 'polypeptide(L)'
;MNPRVQATALAQPAPLGKILLGLAGAPRTVEHLIGDLLESAIAKVLTDAPKTEREQIDRICSALATLRPFVPLDVVARVADAPNALVTSLANDLERPLIVREGAIQFRDEPTETWFRQRFRPAGGQLDTFIGRLLPIAQRSAYVAAGLPQLLLEAGRFDELVRLALSDEALPAEPAMARRDVALQRLQFALKAAIRAGRHLEATKLALKAGGETAADARQQKLISANTDLARHFLEPEQMLEQVTRRLITGGEWTGSEHAYEAAFLSGAQDLAGDALSRLRVSFDWLRHWSQQPHDRTGKSQSVGNADIAEMALAELNLNGATACAKSLRRWRARERSFGAGRRLCSRLVDAGRFEEIDELAVAGGNDLGLLLAITMELAAVGRLPPKAAAGRMTRLVTSRHVTIREPSRSGGDILVLGAVNDVVAAAVKLRLAPRRVLARTLSRYMLANPALLTGHSATYQNRRAIVLRAICLRAALRNETVTIDKLRPEEMRPGRQGCRGSKGKPRRRYRADAGEMIRFEEETGSLLPWHQLSAEACLGRVATTDIERRIDEAVSASSAARHRTYDEDRSTSDEIALLWNAIAYGAPDPSKVLDRLDKWRRELRRPLYIPTLLAIARRAGRVTGCEKACLSFAHSAFEIMAAEREDAQGIADTFVDVARAVLLTSMPEAREYFEQAIEVSAKIGDENVARWESLSDLAVAAGRDRKDRPELAYRYSRVAELVFAYTEHFDWAYSVKAIADLSAPSGPTILSRWIDRRFAHEPDTLPSLIEALASNGDLDPRDAICLLPFDARWPRTKLLRRALKAANGAERVQTAAQFIRYARRCHLDAKDWRKVADLLAGSGVDNREAVNLARAYWNFRCWSALMSQQPSSKIASGCASTPTIRDYLTDEQPRCLAQPWPKADQ
;
A
#
# COMPACT_ATOMS: atom_id res chain seq x y z
N MET A 1 30.60 44.93 29.57
CA MET A 1 31.48 44.10 28.72
C MET A 1 30.79 42.78 28.44
N ASN A 2 30.82 42.29 27.20
CA ASN A 2 30.22 40.99 26.84
C ASN A 2 31.00 39.84 27.51
N PRO A 3 30.36 38.92 28.24
CA PRO A 3 31.03 37.80 28.92
C PRO A 3 31.92 36.97 27.99
N ARG A 4 31.59 36.90 26.70
CA ARG A 4 32.34 36.15 25.70
C ARG A 4 33.69 36.78 25.37
N VAL A 5 33.73 38.11 25.20
CA VAL A 5 34.98 38.86 24.94
C VAL A 5 35.91 38.76 26.14
N GLN A 6 35.37 38.92 27.36
CA GLN A 6 36.13 38.75 28.58
C GLN A 6 36.71 37.35 28.69
N ALA A 7 35.88 36.34 28.42
CA ALA A 7 36.32 34.98 28.47
C ALA A 7 37.45 34.72 27.44
N THR A 8 37.31 35.11 26.17
CA THR A 8 38.32 34.88 25.12
C THR A 8 39.62 35.62 25.41
N ALA A 9 39.53 36.86 25.90
CA ALA A 9 40.70 37.67 26.27
C ALA A 9 41.46 37.07 27.48
N LEU A 10 40.75 36.49 28.45
CA LEU A 10 41.33 35.82 29.63
C LEU A 10 41.95 34.44 29.34
N ALA A 11 41.67 33.84 28.18
CA ALA A 11 42.27 32.57 27.77
C ALA A 11 43.67 32.74 27.17
N GLN A 12 44.05 33.96 26.77
CA GLN A 12 45.40 34.21 26.26
C GLN A 12 46.43 34.22 27.40
N PRO A 13 47.60 33.58 27.24
CA PRO A 13 48.66 33.58 28.24
C PRO A 13 49.40 34.93 28.24
N ALA A 14 48.74 35.97 28.76
CA ALA A 14 49.25 37.32 28.85
C ALA A 14 48.95 37.94 30.23
N PRO A 15 49.83 38.80 30.76
CA PRO A 15 49.56 39.49 32.02
C PRO A 15 48.32 40.39 31.89
N LEU A 16 47.48 40.42 32.93
CA LEU A 16 46.18 41.09 32.95
C LEU A 16 46.22 42.54 32.42
N GLY A 17 47.30 43.27 32.70
CA GLY A 17 47.50 44.64 32.20
C GLY A 17 47.55 44.73 30.66
N LYS A 18 48.19 43.77 29.98
CA LYS A 18 48.22 43.70 28.49
C LYS A 18 46.85 43.36 27.91
N ILE A 19 46.11 42.47 28.57
CA ILE A 19 44.76 42.07 28.16
C ILE A 19 43.81 43.26 28.26
N LEU A 20 43.85 44.00 29.37
CA LEU A 20 43.02 45.19 29.59
C LEU A 20 43.37 46.34 28.63
N LEU A 21 44.66 46.53 28.31
CA LEU A 21 45.12 47.48 27.31
C LEU A 21 44.63 47.13 25.89
N GLY A 22 44.60 45.84 25.52
CA GLY A 22 44.08 45.38 24.23
C GLY A 22 42.56 45.54 24.09
N LEU A 23 41.83 45.58 25.20
CA LEU A 23 40.39 45.85 25.26
C LEU A 23 40.06 47.35 25.38
N ALA A 24 41.06 48.20 25.62
CA ALA A 24 40.88 49.64 25.81
C ALA A 24 40.97 50.39 24.48
N GLY A 25 39.89 51.04 24.06
CA GLY A 25 39.82 51.84 22.83
C GLY A 25 38.42 52.38 22.54
N ALA A 26 38.27 53.08 21.40
CA ALA A 26 37.00 53.62 20.89
C ALA A 26 35.88 52.54 20.84
N PRO A 27 34.59 52.90 20.93
CA PRO A 27 33.49 51.92 20.98
C PRO A 27 33.49 51.02 19.75
N ARG A 28 33.94 49.77 19.92
CA ARG A 28 33.92 48.71 18.92
C ARG A 28 32.78 47.75 19.20
N THR A 29 32.21 47.17 18.14
CA THR A 29 31.24 46.10 18.29
C THR A 29 31.93 44.85 18.85
N VAL A 30 31.16 43.99 19.53
CA VAL A 30 31.62 42.72 20.10
C VAL A 30 32.28 41.84 19.04
N GLU A 31 31.75 41.85 17.82
CA GLU A 31 32.27 41.09 16.67
C GLU A 31 33.67 41.54 16.26
N HIS A 32 33.94 42.84 16.26
CA HIS A 32 35.25 43.40 15.90
C HIS A 32 36.34 42.98 16.90
N LEU A 33 36.01 43.02 18.21
CA LEU A 33 36.92 42.60 19.28
C LEU A 33 37.24 41.10 19.24
N ILE A 34 36.25 40.26 18.91
CA ILE A 34 36.47 38.81 18.72
C ILE A 34 37.36 38.58 17.48
N GLY A 35 37.12 39.32 16.39
CA GLY A 35 37.94 39.26 15.19
C GLY A 35 39.42 39.60 15.44
N ASP A 36 39.71 40.71 16.14
CA ASP A 36 41.08 41.15 16.45
C ASP A 36 41.85 40.11 17.29
N LEU A 37 41.15 39.46 18.23
CA LEU A 37 41.72 38.40 19.09
C LEU A 37 42.01 37.12 18.29
N LEU A 38 41.12 36.74 17.36
CA LEU A 38 41.31 35.58 16.48
C LEU A 38 42.45 35.82 15.48
N GLU A 39 42.54 37.02 14.89
CA GLU A 39 43.61 37.38 13.96
C GLU A 39 44.98 37.34 14.65
N SER A 40 45.06 37.84 15.89
CA SER A 40 46.29 37.77 16.71
C SER A 40 46.67 36.33 17.06
N ALA A 41 45.70 35.47 17.37
CA ALA A 41 45.94 34.06 17.70
C ALA A 41 46.48 33.28 16.49
N ILE A 42 45.87 33.46 15.31
CA ILE A 42 46.33 32.79 14.08
C ILE A 42 47.69 33.33 13.63
N ALA A 43 47.92 34.64 13.72
CA ALA A 43 49.22 35.24 13.38
C ALA A 43 50.35 34.68 14.26
N LYS A 44 50.08 34.43 15.54
CA LYS A 44 51.04 33.80 16.46
C LYS A 44 51.39 32.37 16.01
N VAL A 45 50.38 31.55 15.74
CA VAL A 45 50.58 30.17 15.25
C VAL A 45 51.35 30.15 13.91
N LEU A 46 51.06 31.05 12.99
CA LEU A 46 51.79 31.17 11.71
C LEU A 46 53.24 31.63 11.88
N THR A 47 53.54 32.42 12.92
CA THR A 47 54.91 32.91 13.20
C THR A 47 55.78 31.79 13.76
N ASP A 48 55.21 30.95 14.61
CA ASP A 48 55.89 29.83 15.27
C ASP A 48 56.06 28.60 14.35
N ALA A 49 55.28 28.52 13.26
CA ALA A 49 55.31 27.39 12.32
C ALA A 49 56.39 27.47 11.21
N PRO A 50 57.01 26.34 10.82
CA PRO A 50 57.85 26.20 9.63
C PRO A 50 57.14 26.60 8.32
N LYS A 51 57.89 27.04 7.30
CA LYS A 51 57.31 27.51 6.01
C LYS A 51 56.35 26.51 5.35
N THR A 52 56.64 25.20 5.42
CA THR A 52 55.79 24.12 4.88
C THR A 52 54.48 23.95 5.65
N GLU A 53 54.51 24.14 6.98
CA GLU A 53 53.32 24.05 7.83
C GLU A 53 52.44 25.28 7.69
N ARG A 54 52.99 26.46 7.37
CA ARG A 54 52.17 27.68 7.14
C ARG A 54 51.18 27.50 6.00
N GLU A 55 51.59 26.90 4.88
CA GLU A 55 50.67 26.60 3.78
C GLU A 55 49.61 25.56 4.18
N GLN A 56 49.99 24.57 4.99
CA GLN A 56 49.05 23.56 5.50
C GLN A 56 48.05 24.19 6.47
N ILE A 57 48.49 25.08 7.37
CA ILE A 57 47.64 25.81 8.31
C ILE A 57 46.64 26.69 7.57
N ASP A 58 47.08 27.43 6.53
CA ASP A 58 46.17 28.24 5.71
C ASP A 58 45.11 27.36 5.00
N ARG A 59 45.51 26.19 4.50
CA ARG A 59 44.55 25.23 3.89
C ARG A 59 43.62 24.60 4.93
N ILE A 60 44.08 24.35 6.16
CA ILE A 60 43.24 23.90 7.27
C ILE A 60 42.20 24.97 7.62
N CYS A 61 42.62 26.23 7.77
CA CYS A 61 41.72 27.36 8.02
C CYS A 61 40.70 27.52 6.88
N SER A 62 41.14 27.37 5.63
CA SER A 62 40.25 27.38 4.45
C SER A 62 39.25 26.22 4.46
N ALA A 63 39.67 25.02 4.84
CA ALA A 63 38.78 23.87 4.98
C ALA A 63 37.73 24.08 6.08
N LEU A 64 38.13 24.57 7.25
CA LEU A 64 37.23 24.88 8.36
C LEU A 64 36.24 26.00 8.01
N ALA A 65 36.66 27.00 7.24
CA ALA A 65 35.80 28.09 6.79
C ALA A 65 34.78 27.69 5.71
N THR A 66 35.02 26.60 4.98
CA THR A 66 34.24 26.22 3.79
C THR A 66 33.32 25.04 4.05
N LEU A 67 33.76 24.08 4.85
CA LEU A 67 32.99 22.88 5.18
C LEU A 67 31.85 23.22 6.17
N ARG A 68 30.85 22.34 6.22
CA ARG A 68 29.70 22.49 7.13
C ARG A 68 30.15 22.37 8.62
N PRO A 69 29.27 22.66 9.59
CA PRO A 69 29.59 22.39 10.99
C PRO A 69 29.80 20.89 11.26
N PHE A 70 30.60 20.56 12.29
CA PHE A 70 30.92 19.19 12.70
C PHE A 70 31.79 18.44 11.65
N VAL A 71 32.98 18.98 11.37
CA VAL A 71 33.87 18.49 10.32
C VAL A 71 34.72 17.32 10.83
N PRO A 72 34.69 16.14 10.21
CA PRO A 72 35.62 15.06 10.56
C PRO A 72 37.09 15.48 10.37
N LEU A 73 37.95 15.16 11.34
CA LEU A 73 39.38 15.50 11.32
C LEU A 73 40.09 14.95 10.07
N ASP A 74 39.75 13.73 9.68
CA ASP A 74 40.33 13.04 8.53
C ASP A 74 40.00 13.74 7.20
N VAL A 75 38.84 14.37 7.11
CA VAL A 75 38.43 15.18 5.95
C VAL A 75 39.25 16.46 5.89
N VAL A 76 39.40 17.19 7.00
CA VAL A 76 40.21 18.43 7.05
C VAL A 76 41.66 18.14 6.68
N ALA A 77 42.24 17.10 7.27
CA ALA A 77 43.60 16.66 7.03
C ALA A 77 43.87 16.33 5.56
N ARG A 78 42.99 15.55 4.91
CA ARG A 78 43.14 15.18 3.49
C ARG A 78 43.00 16.38 2.56
N VAL A 79 42.06 17.29 2.81
CA VAL A 79 41.84 18.46 1.95
C VAL A 79 42.99 19.46 2.07
N ALA A 80 43.53 19.60 3.29
CA ALA A 80 44.67 20.46 3.56
C ALA A 80 46.03 19.86 3.15
N ASP A 81 46.08 18.56 2.87
CA ASP A 81 47.30 17.78 2.67
C ASP A 81 48.22 17.87 3.89
N ALA A 82 47.65 17.60 5.07
CA ALA A 82 48.26 17.74 6.38
C ALA A 82 48.03 16.49 7.25
N PRO A 83 48.93 16.16 8.20
CA PRO A 83 48.69 15.09 9.16
C PRO A 83 47.54 15.43 10.11
N ASN A 84 46.74 14.44 10.53
CA ASN A 84 45.70 14.60 11.57
C ASN A 84 46.27 15.23 12.86
N ALA A 85 47.52 14.93 13.20
CA ALA A 85 48.22 15.51 14.35
C ALA A 85 48.36 17.03 14.23
N LEU A 86 48.63 17.57 13.03
CA LEU A 86 48.75 19.02 12.81
C LEU A 86 47.39 19.71 12.95
N VAL A 87 46.32 19.09 12.44
CA VAL A 87 44.95 19.61 12.59
C VAL A 87 44.52 19.64 14.06
N THR A 88 44.87 18.60 14.82
CA THR A 88 44.58 18.51 16.26
C THR A 88 45.43 19.50 17.07
N SER A 89 46.72 19.65 16.72
CA SER A 89 47.61 20.66 17.31
C SER A 89 47.05 22.06 17.11
N LEU A 90 46.69 22.42 15.87
CA LEU A 90 46.11 23.73 15.56
C LEU A 90 44.82 23.99 16.35
N ALA A 91 43.94 22.99 16.47
CA ALA A 91 42.72 23.12 17.26
C ALA A 91 43.00 23.34 18.75
N ASN A 92 44.02 22.67 19.28
CA ASN A 92 44.48 22.84 20.66
C ASN A 92 45.20 24.18 20.89
N ASP A 93 46.02 24.64 19.94
CA ASP A 93 46.77 25.90 20.04
C ASP A 93 45.84 27.12 19.98
N LEU A 94 44.70 26.98 19.28
CA LEU A 94 43.62 27.96 19.30
C LEU A 94 42.79 27.87 20.61
N GLU A 95 42.76 26.70 21.27
CA GLU A 95 42.06 26.32 22.52
C GLU A 95 40.54 26.49 22.53
N ARG A 96 40.05 27.73 22.40
CA ARG A 96 38.65 28.10 22.62
C ARG A 96 37.77 28.23 21.37
N PRO A 97 38.26 28.76 20.24
CA PRO A 97 37.48 28.93 19.02
C PRO A 97 36.96 27.60 18.45
N LEU A 98 37.73 26.53 18.63
CA LEU A 98 37.47 25.21 18.10
C LEU A 98 37.29 24.19 19.23
N ILE A 99 36.39 23.25 19.04
CA ILE A 99 36.14 22.13 19.94
C ILE A 99 36.38 20.85 19.17
N VAL A 100 37.24 19.98 19.70
CA VAL A 100 37.44 18.62 19.18
C VAL A 100 36.58 17.65 19.99
N ARG A 101 35.68 16.91 19.32
CA ARG A 101 34.86 15.85 19.93
C ARG A 101 34.78 14.66 18.99
N GLU A 102 35.00 13.46 19.51
CA GLU A 102 34.78 12.19 18.78
C GLU A 102 35.44 12.14 17.38
N GLY A 103 36.62 12.73 17.23
CA GLY A 103 37.33 12.77 15.95
C GLY A 103 36.83 13.82 14.94
N ALA A 104 35.98 14.75 15.36
CA ALA A 104 35.51 15.88 14.57
C ALA A 104 35.85 17.23 15.23
N ILE A 105 35.94 18.29 14.40
CA ILE A 105 36.12 19.68 14.80
C ILE A 105 34.83 20.47 14.57
N GLN A 106 34.47 21.29 15.55
CA GLN A 106 33.37 22.24 15.47
C GLN A 106 33.78 23.61 16.00
N PHE A 107 33.25 24.68 15.42
CA PHE A 107 33.33 26.02 16.03
C PHE A 107 32.52 26.07 17.33
N ARG A 108 33.07 26.77 18.32
CA ARG A 108 32.40 26.93 19.62
C ARG A 108 31.17 27.82 19.55
N ASP A 109 31.19 28.84 18.69
CA ASP A 109 30.10 29.78 18.52
C ASP A 109 30.02 30.38 17.10
N GLU A 110 28.84 30.91 16.77
CA GLU A 110 28.52 31.50 15.47
C GLU A 110 29.42 32.70 15.09
N PRO A 111 29.81 33.63 15.99
CA PRO A 111 30.67 34.76 15.62
C PRO A 111 32.06 34.32 15.16
N THR A 112 32.65 33.31 15.82
CA THR A 112 33.95 32.74 15.42
C THR A 112 33.84 32.10 14.04
N GLU A 113 32.81 31.29 13.80
CA GLU A 113 32.56 30.68 12.49
C GLU A 113 32.38 31.74 11.40
N THR A 114 31.62 32.80 11.68
CA THR A 114 31.37 33.91 10.75
C THR A 114 32.67 34.63 10.38
N TRP A 115 33.55 34.89 11.35
CA TRP A 115 34.85 35.51 11.10
C TRP A 115 35.75 34.61 10.23
N PHE A 116 35.83 33.31 10.52
CA PHE A 116 36.58 32.35 9.69
C PHE A 116 36.06 32.32 8.25
N ARG A 117 34.74 32.29 8.08
CA ARG A 117 34.06 32.33 6.77
C ARG A 117 34.35 33.62 5.99
N GLN A 118 34.54 34.76 6.66
CA GLN A 118 34.89 36.02 5.99
C GLN A 118 36.38 36.07 5.59
N ARG A 119 37.26 35.50 6.41
CA ARG A 119 38.73 35.65 6.27
C ARG A 119 39.40 34.60 5.40
N PHE A 120 38.97 33.33 5.48
CA PHE A 120 39.67 32.18 4.90
C PHE A 120 38.88 31.41 3.85
N ARG A 121 37.62 31.79 3.61
CA ARG A 121 36.78 31.12 2.61
C ARG A 121 37.35 31.37 1.21
N PRO A 122 37.69 30.31 0.45
CA PRO A 122 38.27 30.44 -0.87
C PRO A 122 37.22 30.97 -1.85
N ALA A 123 37.65 31.80 -2.80
CA ALA A 123 36.82 32.38 -3.83
C ALA A 123 37.46 32.21 -5.23
N GLY A 124 36.64 32.20 -6.29
CA GLY A 124 37.10 32.01 -7.67
C GLY A 124 37.90 30.71 -7.85
N GLY A 125 39.04 30.78 -8.55
CA GLY A 125 39.85 29.59 -8.86
C GLY A 125 40.44 28.83 -7.65
N GLN A 126 40.52 29.47 -6.48
CA GLN A 126 40.90 28.77 -5.24
C GLN A 126 39.80 27.80 -4.79
N LEU A 127 38.53 28.18 -4.97
CA LEU A 127 37.39 27.31 -4.66
C LEU A 127 37.33 26.12 -5.64
N ASP A 128 37.68 26.31 -6.91
CA ASP A 128 37.78 25.21 -7.87
C ASP A 128 38.86 24.19 -7.49
N THR A 129 40.02 24.68 -7.07
CA THR A 129 41.11 23.83 -6.58
C THR A 129 40.68 23.07 -5.32
N PHE A 130 39.96 23.74 -4.43
CA PHE A 130 39.40 23.13 -3.21
C PHE A 130 38.39 22.03 -3.52
N ILE A 131 37.46 22.27 -4.46
CA ILE A 131 36.48 21.27 -4.93
C ILE A 131 37.19 20.09 -5.59
N GLY A 132 38.24 20.34 -6.38
CA GLY A 132 39.06 19.29 -7.01
C GLY A 132 39.69 18.33 -6.00
N ARG A 133 40.07 18.81 -4.81
CA ARG A 133 40.57 17.97 -3.70
C ARG A 133 39.47 17.23 -2.95
N LEU A 134 38.26 17.80 -2.87
CA LEU A 134 37.12 17.18 -2.19
C LEU A 134 36.46 16.06 -2.99
N LEU A 135 36.40 16.17 -4.31
CA LEU A 135 35.70 15.21 -5.18
C LEU A 135 36.13 13.75 -4.95
N PRO A 136 37.44 13.42 -4.90
CA PRO A 136 37.91 12.05 -4.65
C PRO A 136 37.55 11.52 -3.25
N ILE A 137 37.33 12.41 -2.28
CA ILE A 137 37.03 12.06 -0.89
C ILE A 137 35.54 11.72 -0.72
N ALA A 138 34.67 12.26 -1.57
CA ALA A 138 33.22 12.13 -1.47
C ALA A 138 32.73 10.67 -1.40
N GLN A 139 33.40 9.74 -2.12
CA GLN A 139 33.05 8.31 -2.07
C GLN A 139 33.29 7.66 -0.70
N ARG A 140 34.18 8.22 0.12
CA ARG A 140 34.54 7.70 1.44
C ARG A 140 33.93 8.48 2.60
N SER A 141 33.20 9.57 2.30
CA SER A 141 32.67 10.46 3.32
C SER A 141 31.32 11.02 2.89
N ALA A 142 30.25 10.50 3.51
CA ALA A 142 28.89 11.04 3.33
C ALA A 142 28.82 12.53 3.67
N TYR A 143 29.63 12.96 4.66
CA TYR A 143 29.76 14.35 5.05
C TYR A 143 30.20 15.26 3.89
N VAL A 144 31.29 14.88 3.19
CA VAL A 144 31.81 15.61 2.03
C VAL A 144 30.80 15.57 0.89
N ALA A 145 30.28 14.38 0.58
CA ALA A 145 29.36 14.18 -0.53
C ALA A 145 28.10 15.06 -0.41
N ALA A 146 27.55 15.22 0.79
CA ALA A 146 26.41 16.10 1.03
C ALA A 146 26.76 17.61 1.12
N GLY A 147 28.03 17.98 1.29
CA GLY A 147 28.50 19.37 1.25
C GLY A 147 28.83 19.88 -0.17
N LEU A 148 29.20 18.98 -1.09
CA LEU A 148 29.56 19.31 -2.47
C LEU A 148 28.52 20.16 -3.24
N PRO A 149 27.20 19.93 -3.13
CA PRO A 149 26.23 20.64 -3.96
C PRO A 149 26.28 22.15 -3.78
N GLN A 150 26.45 22.60 -2.53
CA GLN A 150 26.57 24.01 -2.19
C GLN A 150 27.85 24.61 -2.78
N LEU A 151 28.99 23.93 -2.62
CA LEU A 151 30.28 24.41 -3.10
C LEU A 151 30.33 24.53 -4.63
N LEU A 152 29.75 23.57 -5.35
CA LEU A 152 29.66 23.62 -6.81
C LEU A 152 28.82 24.80 -7.30
N LEU A 153 27.72 25.11 -6.62
CA LEU A 153 26.88 26.26 -6.96
C LEU A 153 27.62 27.58 -6.70
N GLU A 154 28.32 27.69 -5.57
CA GLU A 154 29.13 28.87 -5.22
C GLU A 154 30.31 29.08 -6.18
N ALA A 155 30.88 28.00 -6.71
CA ALA A 155 31.90 28.04 -7.76
C ALA A 155 31.35 28.31 -9.17
N GLY A 156 30.03 28.44 -9.34
CA GLY A 156 29.39 28.62 -10.65
C GLY A 156 29.38 27.36 -11.53
N ARG A 157 29.72 26.18 -10.98
CA ARG A 157 29.79 24.88 -11.68
C ARG A 157 28.43 24.18 -11.72
N PHE A 158 27.43 24.88 -12.24
CA PHE A 158 26.05 24.39 -12.27
C PHE A 158 25.89 23.10 -13.11
N ASP A 159 26.52 23.02 -14.28
CA ASP A 159 26.36 21.86 -15.17
C ASP A 159 26.89 20.57 -14.54
N GLU A 160 27.96 20.67 -13.77
CA GLU A 160 28.49 19.55 -13.01
C GLU A 160 27.62 19.20 -11.81
N LEU A 161 27.05 20.18 -11.11
CA LEU A 161 26.05 19.94 -10.07
C LEU A 161 24.87 19.12 -10.62
N VAL A 162 24.35 19.47 -11.79
CA VAL A 162 23.27 18.73 -12.45
C VAL A 162 23.72 17.32 -12.85
N ARG A 163 24.92 17.20 -13.45
CA ARG A 163 25.49 15.92 -13.86
C ARG A 163 25.63 14.97 -12.67
N LEU A 164 26.20 15.45 -11.56
CA LEU A 164 26.35 14.68 -10.33
C LEU A 164 24.98 14.33 -9.76
N ALA A 165 24.03 15.27 -9.67
CA ALA A 165 22.69 14.96 -9.17
C ALA A 165 21.96 13.86 -9.97
N LEU A 166 22.12 13.86 -11.30
CA LEU A 166 21.51 12.86 -12.17
C LEU A 166 22.27 11.52 -12.22
N SER A 167 23.54 11.45 -11.81
CA SER A 167 24.35 10.22 -11.77
C SER A 167 24.57 9.69 -10.34
N ASP A 168 25.25 8.57 -10.23
CA ASP A 168 25.67 7.97 -8.94
C ASP A 168 27.11 8.33 -8.56
N GLU A 169 27.77 9.17 -9.37
CA GLU A 169 29.13 9.61 -9.12
C GLU A 169 29.24 10.41 -7.82
N ALA A 170 30.37 10.29 -7.13
CA ALA A 170 30.68 11.01 -5.89
C ALA A 170 29.65 10.82 -4.74
N LEU A 171 28.85 9.75 -4.79
CA LEU A 171 28.07 9.28 -3.64
C LEU A 171 28.94 8.41 -2.72
N PRO A 172 28.67 8.38 -1.40
CA PRO A 172 29.40 7.51 -0.50
C PRO A 172 29.12 6.04 -0.83
N ALA A 173 30.14 5.19 -0.71
CA ALA A 173 30.02 3.76 -0.98
C ALA A 173 29.18 3.04 0.09
N GLU A 174 29.40 3.37 1.37
CA GLU A 174 28.72 2.80 2.53
C GLU A 174 28.55 3.88 3.63
N PRO A 175 27.55 3.76 4.52
CA PRO A 175 26.44 2.80 4.46
C PRO A 175 25.42 3.15 3.37
N ALA A 176 24.71 2.14 2.82
CA ALA A 176 23.70 2.32 1.77
C ALA A 176 22.61 3.38 2.11
N MET A 177 22.24 3.49 3.40
CA MET A 177 21.31 4.51 3.87
C MET A 177 21.86 5.93 3.66
N ALA A 178 23.11 6.18 4.07
CA ALA A 178 23.77 7.48 3.90
C ALA A 178 23.94 7.83 2.42
N ARG A 179 24.17 6.84 1.54
CA ARG A 179 24.22 7.04 0.09
C ARG A 179 22.91 7.60 -0.46
N ARG A 180 21.77 7.02 -0.09
CA ARG A 180 20.44 7.47 -0.53
C ARG A 180 20.14 8.87 -0.03
N ASP A 181 20.41 9.14 1.25
CA ASP A 181 20.20 10.47 1.85
C ASP A 181 20.96 11.56 1.10
N VAL A 182 22.25 11.32 0.84
CA VAL A 182 23.11 12.25 0.10
C VAL A 182 22.58 12.46 -1.32
N ALA A 183 22.16 11.38 -1.99
CA ALA A 183 21.60 11.46 -3.34
C ALA A 183 20.33 12.34 -3.37
N LEU A 184 19.42 12.16 -2.41
CA LEU A 184 18.19 12.93 -2.29
C LEU A 184 18.48 14.40 -1.96
N GLN A 185 19.37 14.67 -0.99
CA GLN A 185 19.78 16.04 -0.64
C GLN A 185 20.39 16.77 -1.84
N ARG A 186 21.28 16.09 -2.57
CA ARG A 186 21.91 16.63 -3.79
C ARG A 186 20.87 16.93 -4.87
N LEU A 187 19.92 16.02 -5.10
CA LEU A 187 18.83 16.21 -6.06
C LEU A 187 17.95 17.40 -5.71
N GLN A 188 17.49 17.49 -4.45
CA GLN A 188 16.66 18.60 -3.98
C GLN A 188 17.41 19.93 -4.08
N PHE A 189 18.71 19.95 -3.75
CA PHE A 189 19.54 21.14 -3.86
C PHE A 189 19.69 21.58 -5.32
N ALA A 190 20.08 20.67 -6.21
CA ALA A 190 20.23 20.94 -7.64
C ALA A 190 18.92 21.41 -8.27
N LEU A 191 17.78 20.81 -7.88
CA LEU A 191 16.45 21.22 -8.35
C LEU A 191 16.13 22.65 -7.94
N LYS A 192 16.32 23.01 -6.66
CA LYS A 192 16.11 24.37 -6.16
C LYS A 192 17.01 25.37 -6.90
N ALA A 193 18.27 25.00 -7.14
CA ALA A 193 19.21 25.83 -7.91
C ALA A 193 18.76 26.02 -9.36
N ALA A 194 18.31 24.95 -10.03
CA ALA A 194 17.81 25.00 -11.41
C ALA A 194 16.59 25.91 -11.55
N ILE A 195 15.63 25.81 -10.63
CA ILE A 195 14.43 26.65 -10.60
C ILE A 195 14.82 28.12 -10.40
N ARG A 196 15.69 28.42 -9.44
CA ARG A 196 16.17 29.79 -9.19
C ARG A 196 16.91 30.39 -10.37
N ALA A 197 17.66 29.57 -11.12
CA ALA A 197 18.39 29.98 -12.31
C ALA A 197 17.53 30.03 -13.58
N GLY A 198 16.23 29.72 -13.53
CA GLY A 198 15.35 29.68 -14.71
C GLY A 198 15.68 28.56 -15.71
N ARG A 199 16.46 27.55 -15.29
CA ARG A 199 16.90 26.44 -16.13
C ARG A 199 15.87 25.31 -16.14
N HIS A 200 14.80 25.50 -16.90
CA HIS A 200 13.62 24.63 -16.87
C HIS A 200 13.87 23.19 -17.34
N LEU A 201 14.75 22.97 -18.32
CA LEU A 201 15.05 21.62 -18.83
C LEU A 201 15.72 20.76 -17.75
N GLU A 202 16.76 21.29 -17.12
CA GLU A 202 17.48 20.66 -16.02
C GLU A 202 16.56 20.49 -14.81
N ALA A 203 15.78 21.51 -14.47
CA ALA A 203 14.79 21.44 -13.40
C ALA A 203 13.78 20.31 -13.63
N THR A 204 13.33 20.10 -14.87
CA THR A 204 12.36 19.04 -15.22
C THR A 204 12.98 17.65 -15.04
N LYS A 205 14.22 17.43 -15.54
CA LYS A 205 14.96 16.17 -15.35
C LYS A 205 15.20 15.85 -13.88
N LEU A 206 15.63 16.86 -13.12
CA LEU A 206 15.89 16.75 -11.68
C LEU A 206 14.59 16.49 -10.90
N ALA A 207 13.49 17.16 -11.26
CA ALA A 207 12.19 16.96 -10.63
C ALA A 207 11.68 15.52 -10.83
N LEU A 208 11.81 14.96 -12.05
CA LEU A 208 11.36 13.60 -12.35
C LEU A 208 12.16 12.55 -11.54
N LYS A 209 13.48 12.73 -11.41
CA LYS A 209 14.33 11.86 -10.58
C LYS A 209 14.04 12.05 -9.09
N ALA A 210 14.01 13.30 -8.61
CA ALA A 210 13.73 13.62 -7.21
C ALA A 210 12.36 13.11 -6.74
N GLY A 211 11.33 13.18 -7.60
CA GLY A 211 10.01 12.62 -7.28
C GLY A 211 10.06 11.13 -6.97
N GLY A 212 10.93 10.37 -7.65
CA GLY A 212 11.14 8.96 -7.37
C GLY A 212 11.86 8.67 -6.10
N GLU A 213 13.01 9.31 -5.92
CA GLU A 213 13.81 9.10 -4.71
C GLU A 213 13.02 9.53 -3.46
N THR A 214 12.22 10.60 -3.56
CA THR A 214 11.35 11.03 -2.46
C THR A 214 10.22 10.03 -2.20
N ALA A 215 9.61 9.46 -3.24
CA ALA A 215 8.56 8.45 -3.07
C ALA A 215 9.10 7.13 -2.49
N ALA A 216 10.28 6.70 -2.95
CA ALA A 216 11.01 5.56 -2.43
C ALA A 216 11.37 5.74 -0.95
N ASP A 217 11.93 6.91 -0.59
CA ASP A 217 12.25 7.28 0.80
C ASP A 217 10.99 7.31 1.67
N ALA A 218 9.90 7.92 1.20
CA ALA A 218 8.63 7.94 1.91
C ALA A 218 8.03 6.54 2.13
N ARG A 219 8.13 5.63 1.13
CA ARG A 219 7.71 4.22 1.29
C ARG A 219 8.55 3.48 2.30
N GLN A 220 9.87 3.65 2.26
CA GLN A 220 10.78 3.02 3.23
C GLN A 220 10.47 3.50 4.66
N GLN A 221 10.31 4.81 4.86
CA GLN A 221 9.93 5.40 6.14
C GLN A 221 8.57 4.86 6.63
N LYS A 222 7.59 4.79 5.73
CA LYS A 222 6.26 4.22 6.01
C LYS A 222 6.35 2.73 6.38
N LEU A 223 7.18 1.94 5.69
CA LEU A 223 7.41 0.52 5.99
C LEU A 223 7.97 0.34 7.40
N ILE A 224 9.01 1.09 7.77
CA ILE A 224 9.62 1.05 9.10
C ILE A 224 8.61 1.52 10.16
N SER A 225 7.90 2.63 9.89
CA SER A 225 6.89 3.20 10.79
C SER A 225 5.70 2.26 11.00
N ALA A 226 5.28 1.51 9.98
CA ALA A 226 4.21 0.53 10.11
C ALA A 226 4.63 -0.72 10.92
N ASN A 227 5.93 -0.92 11.11
CA ASN A 227 6.53 -2.13 11.68
C ASN A 227 7.53 -1.81 12.80
N THR A 228 7.20 -0.84 13.66
CA THR A 228 8.01 -0.42 14.84
C THR A 228 8.44 -1.59 15.72
N ASP A 229 7.53 -2.56 15.90
CA ASP A 229 7.70 -3.76 16.73
C ASP A 229 8.69 -4.77 16.13
N LEU A 230 8.81 -4.80 14.80
CA LEU A 230 9.72 -5.68 14.07
C LEU A 230 11.09 -5.00 13.90
N ALA A 231 11.08 -3.72 13.52
CA ALA A 231 12.27 -2.92 13.26
C ALA A 231 13.25 -2.91 14.46
N ARG A 232 12.74 -2.85 15.70
CA ARG A 232 13.58 -2.92 16.92
C ARG A 232 14.43 -4.19 17.05
N HIS A 233 14.11 -5.28 16.32
CA HIS A 233 14.89 -6.52 16.35
C HIS A 233 16.10 -6.46 15.41
N PHE A 234 16.11 -5.51 14.47
CA PHE A 234 17.09 -5.44 13.40
C PHE A 234 17.90 -4.13 13.40
N LEU A 235 17.44 -3.10 14.11
CA LEU A 235 18.13 -1.82 14.28
C LEU A 235 18.78 -1.71 15.66
N GLU A 236 20.01 -1.22 15.70
CA GLU A 236 20.72 -0.90 16.95
C GLU A 236 20.19 0.39 17.59
N PRO A 237 20.31 0.58 18.92
CA PRO A 237 19.77 1.75 19.63
C PRO A 237 20.21 3.10 19.04
N GLU A 238 21.46 3.24 18.60
CA GLU A 238 21.96 4.48 17.99
C GLU A 238 21.26 4.77 16.66
N GLN A 239 21.02 3.74 15.85
CA GLN A 239 20.30 3.87 14.59
C GLN A 239 18.84 4.26 14.84
N MET A 240 18.21 3.69 15.88
CA MET A 240 16.85 4.05 16.27
C MET A 240 16.73 5.52 16.68
N LEU A 241 17.66 6.03 17.49
CA LEU A 241 17.73 7.44 17.86
C LEU A 241 17.95 8.36 16.65
N GLU A 242 18.80 7.94 15.72
CA GLU A 242 19.04 8.67 14.49
C GLU A 242 17.76 8.81 13.65
N GLN A 243 16.96 7.74 13.49
CA GLN A 243 15.68 7.80 12.77
C GLN A 243 14.72 8.82 13.38
N VAL A 244 14.60 8.82 14.71
CA VAL A 244 13.70 9.74 15.44
C VAL A 244 14.21 11.18 15.38
N THR A 245 15.50 11.39 15.56
CA THR A 245 16.10 12.74 15.54
C THR A 245 15.96 13.41 14.17
N ARG A 246 16.08 12.61 13.11
CA ARG A 246 15.88 13.05 11.72
C ARG A 246 14.41 13.18 11.32
N ARG A 247 13.46 12.83 12.20
CA ARG A 247 12.01 12.86 11.96
C ARG A 247 11.58 11.95 10.79
N LEU A 248 12.19 10.77 10.70
CA LEU A 248 11.91 9.78 9.65
C LEU A 248 10.78 8.82 10.04
N ILE A 249 10.38 8.81 11.32
CA ILE A 249 9.23 8.04 11.78
C ILE A 249 7.95 8.83 11.49
N THR A 250 7.09 8.22 10.68
CA THR A 250 5.82 8.80 10.23
C THR A 250 4.67 8.35 11.12
N GLY A 251 3.75 9.27 11.43
CA GLY A 251 2.54 9.01 12.21
C GLY A 251 1.29 8.76 11.36
N GLY A 252 0.16 8.63 12.06
CA GLY A 252 -1.18 8.60 11.47
C GLY A 252 -1.74 9.97 11.07
N GLU A 253 -3.06 10.03 10.88
CA GLU A 253 -3.72 11.19 10.25
C GLU A 253 -3.91 12.41 11.18
N TRP A 254 -3.68 12.26 12.48
CA TRP A 254 -3.88 13.31 13.48
C TRP A 254 -2.56 13.92 13.95
N THR A 255 -2.59 15.19 14.34
CA THR A 255 -1.40 15.94 14.76
C THR A 255 -0.80 15.39 16.06
N GLY A 256 0.50 15.07 16.04
CA GLY A 256 1.21 14.48 17.19
C GLY A 256 1.14 12.95 17.23
N SER A 257 0.56 12.32 16.20
CA SER A 257 0.55 10.88 16.05
C SER A 257 1.96 10.31 15.84
N GLU A 258 2.89 11.05 15.24
CA GLU A 258 4.28 10.62 15.06
C GLU A 258 4.93 10.22 16.41
N HIS A 259 4.60 10.92 17.48
CA HIS A 259 5.13 10.64 18.81
C HIS A 259 4.65 9.31 19.39
N ALA A 260 3.49 8.80 18.97
CA ALA A 260 3.04 7.46 19.36
C ALA A 260 3.94 6.39 18.74
N TYR A 261 4.28 6.56 17.47
CA TYR A 261 5.15 5.65 16.71
C TYR A 261 6.60 5.75 17.19
N GLU A 262 7.12 6.97 17.41
CA GLU A 262 8.45 7.17 18.01
C GLU A 262 8.53 6.50 19.39
N ALA A 263 7.52 6.66 20.24
CA ALA A 263 7.48 6.03 21.55
C ALA A 263 7.46 4.51 21.46
N ALA A 264 6.61 3.94 20.59
CA ALA A 264 6.52 2.49 20.39
C ALA A 264 7.84 1.91 19.87
N PHE A 265 8.45 2.58 18.89
CA PHE A 265 9.74 2.21 18.33
C PHE A 265 10.83 2.22 19.39
N LEU A 266 11.05 3.37 20.07
CA LEU A 266 12.09 3.52 21.09
C LEU A 266 11.87 2.61 22.31
N SER A 267 10.62 2.35 22.70
CA SER A 267 10.31 1.48 23.85
C SER A 267 10.76 0.02 23.65
N GLY A 268 11.15 -0.36 22.43
CA GLY A 268 11.72 -1.66 22.14
C GLY A 268 13.09 -1.91 22.76
N ALA A 269 13.87 -0.86 23.03
CA ALA A 269 15.19 -0.94 23.64
C ALA A 269 15.14 -0.40 25.07
N GLN A 270 15.64 -1.18 26.04
CA GLN A 270 15.59 -0.79 27.46
C GLN A 270 16.42 0.49 27.73
N ASP A 271 17.53 0.67 27.03
CA ASP A 271 18.40 1.85 27.18
C ASP A 271 17.71 3.16 26.75
N LEU A 272 16.71 3.07 25.87
CA LEU A 272 15.97 4.22 25.33
C LEU A 272 14.63 4.44 26.03
N ALA A 273 14.36 3.75 27.14
CA ALA A 273 13.08 3.83 27.86
C ALA A 273 12.75 5.26 28.32
N GLY A 274 13.77 6.05 28.68
CA GLY A 274 13.61 7.46 29.07
C GLY A 274 13.10 8.33 27.91
N ASP A 275 13.73 8.20 26.74
CA ASP A 275 13.32 8.90 25.51
C ASP A 275 11.93 8.45 25.05
N ALA A 276 11.66 7.15 25.08
CA ALA A 276 10.37 6.58 24.74
C ALA A 276 9.24 7.12 25.64
N LEU A 277 9.49 7.21 26.95
CA LEU A 277 8.53 7.76 27.91
C LEU A 277 8.25 9.25 27.65
N SER A 278 9.30 10.01 27.30
CA SER A 278 9.16 11.41 26.90
C SER A 278 8.23 11.55 25.69
N ARG A 279 8.45 10.76 24.63
CA ARG A 279 7.60 10.76 23.42
C ARG A 279 6.16 10.32 23.71
N LEU A 280 5.98 9.29 24.54
CA LEU A 280 4.66 8.79 24.90
C LEU A 280 3.83 9.86 25.63
N ARG A 281 4.45 10.60 26.56
CA ARG A 281 3.79 11.72 27.25
C ARG A 281 3.34 12.80 26.29
N VAL A 282 4.23 13.22 25.38
CA VAL A 282 3.92 14.20 24.34
C VAL A 282 2.75 13.73 23.47
N SER A 283 2.74 12.45 23.07
CA SER A 283 1.64 11.86 22.32
C SER A 283 0.29 11.95 23.05
N PHE A 284 0.25 11.61 24.35
CA PHE A 284 -0.99 11.71 25.14
C PHE A 284 -1.47 13.16 25.33
N ASP A 285 -0.55 14.11 25.46
CA ASP A 285 -0.92 15.52 25.58
C ASP A 285 -1.49 16.06 24.26
N TRP A 286 -0.89 15.70 23.12
CA TRP A 286 -1.47 15.98 21.80
C TRP A 286 -2.84 15.32 21.61
N LEU A 287 -3.00 14.06 22.04
CA LEU A 287 -4.27 13.36 21.94
C LEU A 287 -5.36 14.06 22.78
N ARG A 288 -5.00 14.52 23.98
CA ARG A 288 -5.90 15.30 24.84
C ARG A 288 -6.29 16.61 24.16
N HIS A 289 -5.33 17.33 23.59
CA HIS A 289 -5.58 18.57 22.87
C HIS A 289 -6.50 18.34 21.67
N TRP A 290 -6.21 17.34 20.82
CA TRP A 290 -7.05 16.93 19.69
C TRP A 290 -8.48 16.61 20.14
N SER A 291 -8.65 15.87 21.25
CA SER A 291 -9.98 15.52 21.77
C SER A 291 -10.81 16.70 22.29
N GLN A 292 -10.16 17.82 22.60
CA GLN A 292 -10.80 19.04 23.11
C GLN A 292 -11.09 20.05 21.99
N GLN A 293 -10.55 19.86 20.78
CA GLN A 293 -10.81 20.76 19.68
C GLN A 293 -12.25 20.62 19.16
N PRO A 294 -12.91 21.72 18.78
CA PRO A 294 -14.21 21.66 18.14
C PRO A 294 -14.10 20.87 16.84
N HIS A 295 -14.93 19.84 16.66
CA HIS A 295 -14.99 19.13 15.38
C HIS A 295 -15.43 20.11 14.28
N ASP A 296 -14.50 20.45 13.40
CA ASP A 296 -14.79 21.28 12.24
C ASP A 296 -15.76 20.54 11.33
N ARG A 297 -16.91 21.17 11.02
CA ARG A 297 -18.03 20.55 10.30
C ARG A 297 -17.76 20.41 8.78
N THR A 298 -16.68 21.02 8.29
CA THR A 298 -16.47 21.28 6.86
C THR A 298 -15.22 20.66 6.23
N GLY A 299 -14.34 19.98 6.98
CA GLY A 299 -13.10 19.41 6.43
C GLY A 299 -12.72 18.07 7.05
N LYS A 300 -12.15 17.17 6.23
CA LYS A 300 -11.67 15.80 6.58
C LYS A 300 -11.37 15.65 8.08
N SER A 301 -12.27 14.98 8.81
CA SER A 301 -12.08 14.72 10.24
C SER A 301 -10.80 13.91 10.44
N GLN A 302 -9.71 14.55 10.86
CA GLN A 302 -8.53 13.84 11.36
C GLN A 302 -9.01 12.85 12.41
N SER A 303 -8.83 11.55 12.18
CA SER A 303 -9.37 10.53 13.07
C SER A 303 -8.24 9.69 13.64
N VAL A 304 -8.30 9.43 14.93
CA VAL A 304 -7.35 8.50 15.56
C VAL A 304 -7.67 7.10 15.06
N GLY A 305 -6.70 6.50 14.38
CA GLY A 305 -6.79 5.17 13.80
C GLY A 305 -6.59 4.07 14.83
N ASN A 306 -6.99 2.83 14.49
CA ASN A 306 -6.71 1.68 15.35
C ASN A 306 -5.20 1.34 15.39
N ALA A 307 -4.44 1.75 14.37
CA ALA A 307 -2.98 1.59 14.33
C ALA A 307 -2.32 2.52 15.36
N ASP A 308 -2.65 3.82 15.36
CA ASP A 308 -2.16 4.79 16.34
C ASP A 308 -2.37 4.32 17.78
N ILE A 309 -3.60 3.86 18.08
CA ILE A 309 -3.94 3.35 19.43
C ILE A 309 -3.12 2.12 19.78
N ALA A 310 -2.83 1.25 18.81
CA ALA A 310 -2.02 0.06 19.03
C ALA A 310 -0.55 0.41 19.30
N GLU A 311 0.02 1.43 18.63
CA GLU A 311 1.38 1.92 18.92
C GLU A 311 1.48 2.50 20.33
N MET A 312 0.53 3.37 20.72
CA MET A 312 0.48 3.91 22.07
C MET A 312 0.34 2.79 23.11
N ALA A 313 -0.46 1.76 22.82
CA ALA A 313 -0.65 0.61 23.70
C ALA A 313 0.60 -0.29 23.77
N LEU A 314 1.35 -0.42 22.68
CA LEU A 314 2.63 -1.14 22.64
C LEU A 314 3.68 -0.41 23.48
N ALA A 315 3.78 0.92 23.35
CA ALA A 315 4.67 1.73 24.17
C ALA A 315 4.32 1.65 25.67
N GLU A 316 3.02 1.77 26.01
CA GLU A 316 2.53 1.59 27.38
C GLU A 316 2.84 0.20 27.94
N LEU A 317 2.69 -0.85 27.12
CA LEU A 317 2.99 -2.22 27.51
C LEU A 317 4.48 -2.39 27.82
N ASN A 318 5.36 -1.91 26.95
CA ASN A 318 6.81 -2.03 27.12
C ASN A 318 7.33 -1.21 28.30
N LEU A 319 6.77 -0.02 28.55
CA LEU A 319 7.27 0.90 29.58
C LEU A 319 6.63 0.68 30.96
N ASN A 320 5.32 0.43 31.01
CA ASN A 320 4.53 0.43 32.24
C ASN A 320 3.80 -0.91 32.50
N GLY A 321 3.96 -1.90 31.61
CA GLY A 321 3.41 -3.24 31.76
C GLY A 321 1.94 -3.40 31.37
N ALA A 322 1.46 -4.65 31.44
CA ALA A 322 0.14 -5.05 30.94
C ALA A 322 -1.04 -4.33 31.60
N THR A 323 -0.92 -3.97 32.88
CA THR A 323 -1.99 -3.29 33.62
C THR A 323 -2.23 -1.86 33.14
N ALA A 324 -1.14 -1.12 32.88
CA ALA A 324 -1.22 0.23 32.34
C ALA A 324 -1.76 0.22 30.90
N CYS A 325 -1.27 -0.71 30.08
CA CYS A 325 -1.76 -0.91 28.71
C CYS A 325 -3.27 -1.21 28.67
N ALA A 326 -3.75 -2.18 29.46
CA ALA A 326 -5.18 -2.50 29.54
C ALA A 326 -6.03 -1.30 30.01
N LYS A 327 -5.51 -0.51 30.95
CA LYS A 327 -6.18 0.71 31.43
C LYS A 327 -6.25 1.78 30.34
N SER A 328 -5.18 1.95 29.55
CA SER A 328 -5.12 2.88 28.43
C SER A 328 -6.15 2.52 27.36
N LEU A 329 -6.19 1.25 26.94
CA LEU A 329 -7.19 0.76 25.97
C LEU A 329 -8.63 0.91 26.49
N ARG A 330 -8.85 0.71 27.80
CA ARG A 330 -10.18 0.84 28.42
C ARG A 330 -10.71 2.28 28.43
N ARG A 331 -9.85 3.30 28.36
CA ARG A 331 -10.25 4.72 28.36
C ARG A 331 -11.04 5.12 27.11
N TRP A 332 -10.87 4.39 26.00
CA TRP A 332 -11.62 4.65 24.78
C TRP A 332 -13.11 4.34 24.97
N ARG A 333 -13.98 5.32 24.63
CA ARG A 333 -15.43 5.20 24.83
C ARG A 333 -16.07 4.09 23.99
N ALA A 334 -15.65 3.96 22.74
CA ALA A 334 -16.12 2.92 21.83
C ALA A 334 -15.27 1.65 21.98
N ARG A 335 -15.89 0.54 22.40
CA ARG A 335 -15.17 -0.72 22.68
C ARG A 335 -14.61 -1.39 21.44
N GLU A 336 -15.12 -1.07 20.25
CA GLU A 336 -14.49 -1.50 18.99
C GLU A 336 -13.10 -0.95 18.80
N ARG A 337 -12.78 0.24 19.34
CA ARG A 337 -11.41 0.78 19.29
C ARG A 337 -10.47 -0.10 20.08
N SER A 338 -10.91 -0.57 21.26
CA SER A 338 -10.15 -1.55 22.05
C SER A 338 -10.03 -2.90 21.34
N PHE A 339 -11.06 -3.34 20.62
CA PHE A 339 -10.98 -4.56 19.81
C PHE A 339 -10.01 -4.40 18.64
N GLY A 340 -10.16 -3.36 17.81
CA GLY A 340 -9.34 -3.15 16.63
C GLY A 340 -7.86 -2.86 16.94
N ALA A 341 -7.60 -2.03 17.96
CA ALA A 341 -6.23 -1.79 18.42
C ALA A 341 -5.65 -3.02 19.14
N GLY A 342 -6.48 -3.72 19.94
CA GLY A 342 -6.10 -4.96 20.61
C GLY A 342 -5.71 -6.06 19.64
N ARG A 343 -6.42 -6.20 18.50
CA ARG A 343 -6.10 -7.18 17.44
C ARG A 343 -4.69 -6.92 16.89
N ARG A 344 -4.39 -5.66 16.54
CA ARG A 344 -3.08 -5.26 16.01
C ARG A 344 -1.96 -5.47 17.03
N LEU A 345 -2.14 -5.01 18.27
CA LEU A 345 -1.18 -5.20 19.35
C LEU A 345 -0.91 -6.70 19.59
N CYS A 346 -1.97 -7.50 19.72
CA CYS A 346 -1.83 -8.93 20.01
C CYS A 346 -1.20 -9.69 18.84
N SER A 347 -1.52 -9.37 17.58
CA SER A 347 -0.87 -9.97 16.41
C SER A 347 0.66 -9.78 16.48
N ARG A 348 1.11 -8.56 16.79
CA ARG A 348 2.55 -8.25 16.91
C ARG A 348 3.22 -8.98 18.07
N LEU A 349 2.54 -9.07 19.23
CA LEU A 349 3.05 -9.84 20.37
C LEU A 349 3.11 -11.35 20.08
N VAL A 350 2.13 -11.88 19.33
CA VAL A 350 2.12 -13.26 18.84
C VAL A 350 3.28 -13.50 17.88
N ASP A 351 3.61 -12.50 17.04
CA ASP A 351 4.76 -12.56 16.14
C ASP A 351 6.10 -12.57 16.86
N ALA A 352 6.25 -11.73 17.88
CA ALA A 352 7.43 -11.71 18.75
C ALA A 352 7.46 -12.84 19.79
N GLY A 353 6.46 -13.72 19.85
CA GLY A 353 6.37 -14.82 20.82
C GLY A 353 6.22 -14.40 22.28
N ARG A 354 5.81 -13.16 22.55
CA ARG A 354 5.63 -12.57 23.89
C ARG A 354 4.34 -13.04 24.56
N PHE A 355 4.15 -14.36 24.68
CA PHE A 355 2.89 -14.96 25.13
C PHE A 355 2.57 -14.67 26.60
N GLU A 356 3.58 -14.57 27.47
CA GLU A 356 3.40 -14.24 28.89
C GLU A 356 2.74 -12.87 29.06
N GLU A 357 3.20 -11.88 28.30
CA GLU A 357 2.62 -10.54 28.33
C GLU A 357 1.20 -10.48 27.76
N ILE A 358 0.89 -11.31 26.76
CA ILE A 358 -0.48 -11.47 26.25
C ILE A 358 -1.39 -12.03 27.35
N ASP A 359 -0.89 -13.02 28.10
CA ASP A 359 -1.62 -13.64 29.20
C ASP A 359 -1.87 -12.64 30.35
N GLU A 360 -0.86 -11.87 30.73
CA GLU A 360 -0.99 -10.77 31.69
C GLU A 360 -1.99 -9.71 31.21
N LEU A 361 -1.93 -9.32 29.94
CA LEU A 361 -2.84 -8.36 29.32
C LEU A 361 -4.28 -8.89 29.32
N ALA A 362 -4.47 -10.17 29.04
CA ALA A 362 -5.78 -10.83 29.12
C ALA A 362 -6.35 -10.82 30.54
N VAL A 363 -5.49 -10.98 31.55
CA VAL A 363 -5.90 -10.90 32.95
C VAL A 363 -6.26 -9.46 33.33
N ALA A 364 -5.40 -8.49 33.02
CA ALA A 364 -5.57 -7.07 33.30
C ALA A 364 -6.77 -6.44 32.55
N GLY A 365 -7.11 -6.97 31.37
CA GLY A 365 -8.23 -6.55 30.54
C GLY A 365 -9.58 -6.56 31.25
N GLY A 366 -9.74 -7.34 32.33
CA GLY A 366 -10.92 -7.29 33.22
C GLY A 366 -12.23 -7.60 32.50
N ASN A 367 -13.13 -6.62 32.42
CA ASN A 367 -14.42 -6.72 31.72
C ASN A 367 -14.42 -6.02 30.35
N ASP A 368 -13.26 -5.62 29.81
CA ASP A 368 -13.19 -5.08 28.46
C ASP A 368 -13.37 -6.22 27.44
N LEU A 369 -14.62 -6.41 27.02
CA LEU A 369 -14.99 -7.47 26.09
C LEU A 369 -14.31 -7.28 24.73
N GLY A 370 -14.07 -6.04 24.29
CA GLY A 370 -13.40 -5.77 23.02
C GLY A 370 -11.97 -6.30 23.02
N LEU A 371 -11.20 -5.98 24.06
CA LEU A 371 -9.83 -6.47 24.22
C LEU A 371 -9.77 -8.01 24.35
N LEU A 372 -10.65 -8.61 25.17
CA LEU A 372 -10.65 -10.06 25.38
C LEU A 372 -11.00 -10.84 24.10
N LEU A 373 -11.94 -10.34 23.30
CA LEU A 373 -12.27 -10.92 22.00
C LEU A 373 -11.07 -10.83 21.04
N ALA A 374 -10.39 -9.68 21.01
CA ALA A 374 -9.20 -9.49 20.18
C ALA A 374 -8.08 -10.47 20.53
N ILE A 375 -7.72 -10.57 21.82
CA ILE A 375 -6.71 -11.51 22.32
C ILE A 375 -7.07 -12.95 21.95
N THR A 376 -8.32 -13.33 22.16
CA THR A 376 -8.76 -14.71 21.92
C THR A 376 -8.67 -15.09 20.44
N MET A 377 -9.02 -14.18 19.54
CA MET A 377 -8.93 -14.42 18.09
C MET A 377 -7.48 -14.59 17.64
N GLU A 378 -6.57 -13.73 18.09
CA GLU A 378 -5.16 -13.81 17.69
C GLU A 378 -4.48 -15.06 18.27
N LEU A 379 -4.77 -15.43 19.53
CA LEU A 379 -4.29 -16.68 20.11
C LEU A 379 -4.87 -17.91 19.38
N ALA A 380 -6.15 -17.87 19.01
CA ALA A 380 -6.80 -18.98 18.29
C ALA A 380 -6.20 -19.19 16.89
N ALA A 381 -5.79 -18.12 16.20
CA ALA A 381 -5.14 -18.21 14.89
C ALA A 381 -3.85 -19.05 14.92
N VAL A 382 -3.09 -18.95 16.01
CA VAL A 382 -1.86 -19.76 16.24
C VAL A 382 -2.11 -21.02 17.08
N GLY A 383 -3.37 -21.39 17.32
CA GLY A 383 -3.74 -22.61 18.03
C GLY A 383 -3.55 -22.58 19.54
N ARG A 384 -3.31 -21.40 20.15
CA ARG A 384 -3.18 -21.21 21.60
C ARG A 384 -4.51 -20.82 22.25
N LEU A 385 -4.56 -20.94 23.58
CA LEU A 385 -5.73 -20.62 24.39
C LEU A 385 -5.43 -19.46 25.33
N PRO A 386 -6.38 -18.53 25.56
CA PRO A 386 -6.21 -17.48 26.56
C PRO A 386 -6.20 -18.06 27.99
N PRO A 387 -5.67 -17.31 28.98
CA PRO A 387 -5.65 -17.72 30.38
C PRO A 387 -7.05 -18.08 30.89
N LYS A 388 -7.14 -19.17 31.67
CA LYS A 388 -8.43 -19.70 32.15
C LYS A 388 -9.30 -18.66 32.87
N ALA A 389 -8.68 -17.77 33.66
CA ALA A 389 -9.39 -16.70 34.36
C ALA A 389 -10.01 -15.66 33.41
N ALA A 390 -9.26 -15.23 32.40
CA ALA A 390 -9.73 -14.29 31.38
C ALA A 390 -10.79 -14.93 30.48
N ALA A 391 -10.54 -16.15 30.02
CA ALA A 391 -11.48 -16.95 29.23
C ALA A 391 -12.81 -17.19 29.98
N GLY A 392 -12.76 -17.47 31.28
CA GLY A 392 -13.93 -17.65 32.14
C GLY A 392 -14.75 -16.36 32.31
N ARG A 393 -14.10 -15.20 32.44
CA ARG A 393 -14.80 -13.89 32.44
C ARG A 393 -15.48 -13.63 31.09
N MET A 394 -14.73 -13.76 30.01
CA MET A 394 -15.25 -13.56 28.65
C MET A 394 -16.42 -14.49 28.34
N THR A 395 -16.32 -15.78 28.68
CA THR A 395 -17.40 -16.75 28.46
C THR A 395 -18.67 -16.34 29.21
N ARG A 396 -18.56 -15.85 30.45
CA ARG A 396 -19.72 -15.33 31.21
C ARG A 396 -20.35 -14.11 30.53
N LEU A 397 -19.54 -13.19 30.02
CA LEU A 397 -20.03 -12.00 29.32
C LEU A 397 -20.74 -12.35 28.01
N VAL A 398 -20.12 -13.18 27.15
CA VAL A 398 -20.68 -13.56 25.84
C VAL A 398 -21.94 -14.42 25.97
N THR A 399 -22.00 -15.28 27.00
CA THR A 399 -23.18 -16.13 27.26
C THR A 399 -24.33 -15.38 27.92
N SER A 400 -24.08 -14.26 28.59
CA SER A 400 -25.11 -13.43 29.24
C SER A 400 -26.18 -12.96 28.25
N ARG A 401 -27.45 -13.05 28.63
CA ARG A 401 -28.58 -12.60 27.80
C ARG A 401 -28.64 -11.07 27.61
N HIS A 402 -28.01 -10.33 28.52
CA HIS A 402 -28.05 -8.85 28.53
C HIS A 402 -26.92 -8.23 27.70
N VAL A 403 -25.98 -9.05 27.21
CA VAL A 403 -24.86 -8.59 26.37
C VAL A 403 -25.13 -9.04 24.94
N THR A 404 -25.22 -8.07 24.03
CA THR A 404 -25.25 -8.31 22.58
C THR A 404 -24.06 -7.59 21.97
N ILE A 405 -23.15 -8.35 21.37
CA ILE A 405 -22.05 -7.78 20.59
C ILE A 405 -22.62 -7.33 19.25
N ARG A 406 -22.44 -6.06 18.92
CA ARG A 406 -22.82 -5.48 17.62
C ARG A 406 -21.63 -4.71 17.08
N GLU A 407 -21.39 -4.79 15.77
CA GLU A 407 -20.44 -3.93 15.07
C GLU A 407 -21.21 -2.75 14.44
N PRO A 408 -20.82 -1.47 14.63
CA PRO A 408 -21.72 -0.36 14.37
C PRO A 408 -21.98 0.03 12.92
N SER A 409 -21.15 -0.31 11.93
CA SER A 409 -21.27 0.41 10.65
C SER A 409 -20.47 -0.10 9.44
N ARG A 410 -20.19 -1.42 9.31
CA ARG A 410 -19.60 -1.97 8.07
C ARG A 410 -20.34 -3.19 7.55
N SER A 411 -20.50 -3.25 6.22
CA SER A 411 -20.96 -4.45 5.52
C SER A 411 -20.02 -5.61 5.85
N GLY A 412 -20.52 -6.63 6.56
CA GLY A 412 -19.74 -7.82 6.96
C GLY A 412 -19.33 -7.91 8.44
N GLY A 413 -19.64 -6.91 9.28
CA GLY A 413 -19.25 -6.96 10.70
C GLY A 413 -19.87 -8.12 11.49
N ASP A 414 -21.07 -8.57 11.12
CA ASP A 414 -21.71 -9.74 11.74
C ASP A 414 -20.87 -11.03 11.59
N ILE A 415 -20.10 -11.16 10.49
CA ILE A 415 -19.21 -12.31 10.27
C ILE A 415 -18.01 -12.24 11.20
N LEU A 416 -17.44 -11.05 11.41
CA LEU A 416 -16.33 -10.85 12.32
C LEU A 416 -16.72 -11.19 13.76
N VAL A 417 -17.90 -10.74 14.19
CA VAL A 417 -18.48 -11.09 15.49
C VAL A 417 -18.69 -12.60 15.60
N LEU A 418 -19.24 -13.25 14.57
CA LEU A 418 -19.41 -14.71 14.55
C LEU A 418 -18.06 -15.46 14.66
N GLY A 419 -17.04 -14.99 13.95
CA GLY A 419 -15.67 -15.52 14.04
C GLY A 419 -15.13 -15.41 15.46
N ALA A 420 -15.23 -14.23 16.08
CA ALA A 420 -14.78 -14.03 17.46
C ALA A 420 -15.52 -14.95 18.44
N VAL A 421 -16.84 -15.07 18.31
CA VAL A 421 -17.66 -15.95 19.16
C VAL A 421 -17.31 -17.42 18.94
N ASN A 422 -17.02 -17.85 17.71
CA ASN A 422 -16.55 -19.22 17.44
C ASN A 422 -15.28 -19.54 18.23
N ASP A 423 -14.31 -18.62 18.25
CA ASP A 423 -13.05 -18.81 18.98
C ASP A 423 -13.25 -18.81 20.50
N VAL A 424 -14.12 -17.93 21.02
CA VAL A 424 -14.51 -17.97 22.45
C VAL A 424 -15.15 -19.29 22.82
N VAL A 425 -16.07 -19.79 22.00
CA VAL A 425 -16.76 -21.07 22.27
C VAL A 425 -15.79 -22.23 22.18
N ALA A 426 -14.88 -22.24 21.20
CA ALA A 426 -13.84 -23.26 21.10
C ALA A 426 -12.92 -23.26 22.34
N ALA A 427 -12.48 -22.08 22.80
CA ALA A 427 -11.69 -21.95 24.02
C ALA A 427 -12.47 -22.40 25.27
N ALA A 428 -13.75 -22.03 25.38
CA ALA A 428 -14.61 -22.42 26.50
C ALA A 428 -14.86 -23.94 26.57
N VAL A 429 -14.95 -24.60 25.41
CA VAL A 429 -15.04 -26.07 25.32
C VAL A 429 -13.74 -26.72 25.82
N LYS A 430 -12.60 -26.31 25.27
CA LYS A 430 -11.29 -26.89 25.62
C LYS A 430 -10.93 -26.68 27.08
N LEU A 431 -11.25 -25.51 27.64
CA LEU A 431 -11.00 -25.15 29.04
C LEU A 431 -12.11 -25.59 30.01
N ARG A 432 -13.17 -26.25 29.52
CA ARG A 432 -14.32 -26.73 30.31
C ARG A 432 -14.99 -25.65 31.16
N LEU A 433 -15.24 -24.48 30.58
CA LEU A 433 -15.71 -23.28 31.30
C LEU A 433 -17.22 -23.14 31.41
N ALA A 434 -17.99 -23.78 30.53
CA ALA A 434 -19.46 -23.70 30.53
C ALA A 434 -20.10 -24.99 29.99
N PRO A 435 -21.37 -25.29 30.36
CA PRO A 435 -22.09 -26.43 29.82
C PRO A 435 -22.27 -26.33 28.30
N ARG A 436 -22.12 -27.46 27.60
CA ARG A 436 -22.25 -27.54 26.13
C ARG A 436 -23.56 -26.95 25.60
N ARG A 437 -24.67 -27.11 26.34
CA ARG A 437 -25.99 -26.54 25.99
C ARG A 437 -25.98 -25.01 25.96
N VAL A 438 -25.29 -24.37 26.90
CA VAL A 438 -25.18 -22.90 26.98
C VAL A 438 -24.32 -22.36 25.82
N LEU A 439 -23.23 -23.06 25.51
CA LEU A 439 -22.35 -22.71 24.39
C LEU A 439 -23.07 -22.86 23.04
N ALA A 440 -23.80 -23.95 22.83
CA ALA A 440 -24.60 -24.15 21.62
C ALA A 440 -25.72 -23.09 21.45
N ARG A 441 -26.35 -22.67 22.56
CA ARG A 441 -27.34 -21.57 22.56
C ARG A 441 -26.68 -20.24 22.21
N THR A 442 -25.46 -20.01 22.67
CA THR A 442 -24.70 -18.79 22.39
C THR A 442 -24.34 -18.70 20.91
N LEU A 443 -23.82 -19.77 20.31
CA LEU A 443 -23.62 -19.82 18.85
C LEU A 443 -24.93 -19.56 18.10
N SER A 444 -26.03 -20.21 18.50
CA SER A 444 -27.34 -20.02 17.85
C SER A 444 -27.82 -18.57 17.84
N ARG A 445 -27.40 -17.75 18.83
CA ARG A 445 -27.77 -16.34 18.95
C ARG A 445 -27.07 -15.45 17.92
N TYR A 446 -25.82 -15.77 17.60
CA TYR A 446 -24.96 -15.00 16.69
C TYR A 446 -24.89 -15.59 15.28
N MET A 447 -25.45 -16.79 15.06
CA MET A 447 -25.56 -17.39 13.74
C MET A 447 -26.46 -16.57 12.81
N LEU A 448 -26.02 -16.46 11.56
CA LEU A 448 -26.74 -15.72 10.52
C LEU A 448 -27.79 -16.63 9.86
N ALA A 449 -28.97 -16.05 9.60
CA ALA A 449 -30.08 -16.77 8.98
C ALA A 449 -29.96 -16.90 7.45
N ASN A 450 -28.95 -16.28 6.82
CA ASN A 450 -28.86 -16.15 5.36
C ASN A 450 -27.98 -17.24 4.73
N PRO A 451 -28.56 -18.19 3.96
CA PRO A 451 -27.80 -19.25 3.28
C PRO A 451 -26.95 -18.77 2.10
N ALA A 452 -27.21 -17.56 1.57
CA ALA A 452 -26.45 -17.00 0.45
C ALA A 452 -24.97 -16.74 0.76
N LEU A 453 -24.59 -16.80 2.05
CA LEU A 453 -23.21 -16.65 2.52
C LEU A 453 -22.34 -17.91 2.26
N LEU A 454 -22.95 -19.02 1.85
CA LEU A 454 -22.28 -20.27 1.49
C LEU A 454 -22.13 -20.45 -0.02
N THR A 455 -22.64 -19.51 -0.84
CA THR A 455 -22.76 -19.67 -2.30
C THR A 455 -22.23 -18.43 -3.05
N GLY A 456 -21.61 -18.66 -4.21
CA GLY A 456 -21.20 -17.62 -5.16
C GLY A 456 -19.84 -16.97 -4.85
N HIS A 457 -19.37 -16.11 -5.76
CA HIS A 457 -18.04 -15.47 -5.71
C HIS A 457 -17.75 -14.68 -4.41
N SER A 458 -18.79 -14.25 -3.68
CA SER A 458 -18.64 -13.53 -2.41
C SER A 458 -18.49 -14.42 -1.18
N ALA A 459 -18.65 -15.75 -1.32
CA ALA A 459 -18.59 -16.69 -0.21
C ALA A 459 -17.15 -16.91 0.31
N THR A 460 -16.16 -16.85 -0.58
CA THR A 460 -14.72 -16.95 -0.25
C THR A 460 -14.14 -15.64 0.28
N TYR A 461 -14.79 -14.50 0.00
CA TYR A 461 -14.33 -13.19 0.46
C TYR A 461 -14.23 -13.13 1.99
N GLN A 462 -13.07 -12.71 2.52
CA GLN A 462 -12.80 -12.60 3.95
C GLN A 462 -13.11 -13.87 4.76
N ASN A 463 -12.94 -15.05 4.15
CA ASN A 463 -13.14 -16.34 4.81
C ASN A 463 -14.57 -16.55 5.39
N ARG A 464 -15.57 -15.89 4.79
CA ARG A 464 -16.97 -15.90 5.26
C ARG A 464 -17.54 -17.30 5.34
N ARG A 465 -17.37 -18.12 4.29
CA ARG A 465 -17.83 -19.51 4.22
C ARG A 465 -17.28 -20.35 5.37
N ALA A 466 -15.96 -20.34 5.59
CA ALA A 466 -15.35 -21.14 6.64
C ALA A 466 -15.81 -20.73 8.05
N ILE A 467 -16.00 -19.43 8.32
CA ILE A 467 -16.51 -18.94 9.61
C ILE A 467 -17.92 -19.47 9.88
N VAL A 468 -18.80 -19.42 8.87
CA VAL A 468 -20.17 -19.91 8.98
C VAL A 468 -20.21 -21.43 9.13
N LEU A 469 -19.47 -22.18 8.31
CA LEU A 469 -19.40 -23.65 8.40
C LEU A 469 -18.82 -24.12 9.74
N ARG A 470 -17.78 -23.43 10.25
CA ARG A 470 -17.21 -23.69 11.58
C ARG A 470 -18.24 -23.47 12.68
N ALA A 471 -19.03 -22.39 12.62
CA ALA A 471 -20.10 -22.14 13.58
C ALA A 471 -21.17 -23.24 13.55
N ILE A 472 -21.61 -23.64 12.36
CA ILE A 472 -22.64 -24.67 12.18
C ILE A 472 -22.15 -26.03 12.71
N CYS A 473 -20.95 -26.45 12.30
CA CYS A 473 -20.40 -27.75 12.69
C CYS A 473 -20.09 -27.80 14.18
N LEU A 474 -19.51 -26.74 14.76
CA LEU A 474 -19.23 -26.68 16.20
C LEU A 474 -20.53 -26.70 17.02
N ARG A 475 -21.57 -25.98 16.58
CA ARG A 475 -22.88 -26.02 17.24
C ARG A 475 -23.51 -27.41 17.17
N ALA A 476 -23.52 -28.03 16.00
CA ALA A 476 -24.09 -29.36 15.80
C ALA A 476 -23.34 -30.39 16.66
N ALA A 477 -22.02 -30.34 16.65
CA ALA A 477 -21.19 -31.21 17.47
C ALA A 477 -21.47 -31.01 18.98
N LEU A 478 -21.65 -29.77 19.46
CA LEU A 478 -22.06 -29.49 20.85
C LEU A 478 -23.43 -30.08 21.24
N ARG A 479 -24.32 -30.27 20.27
CA ARG A 479 -25.66 -30.88 20.45
C ARG A 479 -25.70 -32.38 20.17
N ASN A 480 -24.59 -32.99 19.75
CA ASN A 480 -24.54 -34.36 19.22
C ASN A 480 -25.44 -34.56 17.98
N GLU A 481 -25.57 -33.52 17.15
CA GLU A 481 -26.30 -33.57 15.88
C GLU A 481 -25.32 -33.77 14.72
N THR A 482 -25.73 -34.48 13.67
CA THR A 482 -24.98 -34.60 12.41
C THR A 482 -25.47 -33.56 11.40
N VAL A 483 -24.51 -32.90 10.75
CA VAL A 483 -24.75 -31.95 9.67
C VAL A 483 -24.64 -32.69 8.34
N THR A 484 -25.65 -32.58 7.49
CA THR A 484 -25.62 -33.12 6.13
C THR A 484 -25.76 -31.98 5.13
N ILE A 485 -25.28 -32.17 3.90
CA ILE A 485 -25.33 -31.15 2.84
C ILE A 485 -26.79 -30.70 2.60
N ASP A 486 -27.76 -31.61 2.66
CA ASP A 486 -29.18 -31.28 2.49
C ASP A 486 -29.72 -30.29 3.54
N LYS A 487 -29.21 -30.35 4.77
CA LYS A 487 -29.58 -29.40 5.85
C LYS A 487 -28.95 -28.02 5.63
N LEU A 488 -27.81 -27.96 4.95
CA LEU A 488 -27.11 -26.71 4.61
C LEU A 488 -27.67 -26.04 3.35
N ARG A 489 -28.36 -26.81 2.50
CA ARG A 489 -28.94 -26.31 1.25
C ARG A 489 -29.90 -25.13 1.51
N PRO A 490 -29.67 -23.96 0.88
CA PRO A 490 -30.58 -22.82 0.94
C PRO A 490 -32.03 -23.21 0.62
N GLU A 491 -33.02 -22.62 1.30
CA GLU A 491 -34.44 -22.89 1.00
C GLU A 491 -34.80 -22.54 -0.44
N GLU A 492 -34.09 -21.58 -1.03
CA GLU A 492 -34.25 -21.11 -2.40
C GLU A 492 -33.73 -22.11 -3.46
N MET A 493 -32.91 -23.09 -3.06
CA MET A 493 -32.27 -24.10 -3.92
C MET A 493 -32.85 -25.51 -3.77
N ARG A 494 -33.91 -25.72 -2.96
CA ARG A 494 -34.52 -27.05 -2.77
C ARG A 494 -35.46 -27.43 -3.93
N PRO A 495 -35.38 -28.65 -4.50
CA PRO A 495 -36.29 -29.08 -5.56
C PRO A 495 -37.75 -29.09 -5.06
N GLY A 496 -38.68 -28.50 -5.83
CA GLY A 496 -40.13 -28.72 -5.65
C GLY A 496 -40.91 -27.71 -4.80
N ARG A 497 -40.34 -26.60 -4.30
CA ARG A 497 -41.12 -25.53 -3.64
C ARG A 497 -41.40 -24.35 -4.57
N GLN A 498 -42.53 -24.41 -5.28
CA GLN A 498 -43.19 -23.21 -5.79
C GLN A 498 -43.85 -22.44 -4.64
N GLY A 499 -43.44 -21.19 -4.45
CA GLY A 499 -44.23 -20.16 -3.77
C GLY A 499 -44.43 -20.32 -2.26
N CYS A 500 -43.66 -19.57 -1.48
CA CYS A 500 -44.10 -19.13 -0.15
C CYS A 500 -44.24 -17.60 -0.19
N ARG A 501 -45.47 -17.11 -0.03
CA ARG A 501 -45.86 -15.70 -0.03
C ARG A 501 -45.27 -15.00 1.21
N GLY A 502 -44.45 -13.98 0.99
CA GLY A 502 -44.07 -13.02 2.03
C GLY A 502 -45.18 -11.99 2.26
N SER A 503 -45.35 -11.57 3.51
CA SER A 503 -46.32 -10.54 3.91
C SER A 503 -46.02 -9.23 3.18
N LYS A 504 -47.08 -8.65 2.56
CA LYS A 504 -47.08 -7.46 1.68
C LYS A 504 -46.55 -7.68 0.25
N GLY A 505 -47.21 -8.57 -0.50
CA GLY A 505 -47.85 -8.22 -1.79
C GLY A 505 -47.02 -7.61 -2.94
N LYS A 506 -45.68 -7.60 -2.91
CA LYS A 506 -44.84 -7.25 -4.07
C LYS A 506 -43.90 -8.42 -4.39
N PRO A 507 -43.90 -8.94 -5.63
CA PRO A 507 -42.94 -9.96 -6.02
C PRO A 507 -41.55 -9.32 -6.06
N ARG A 508 -40.67 -9.71 -5.13
CA ARG A 508 -39.22 -9.51 -5.34
C ARG A 508 -38.84 -10.36 -6.56
N ARG A 509 -38.25 -9.74 -7.59
CA ARG A 509 -37.53 -10.48 -8.65
C ARG A 509 -36.47 -11.33 -7.94
N ARG A 510 -36.76 -12.62 -7.72
CA ARG A 510 -35.79 -13.59 -7.19
C ARG A 510 -35.09 -14.23 -8.37
N TYR A 511 -33.76 -14.14 -8.38
CA TYR A 511 -32.88 -14.88 -9.27
C TYR A 511 -33.18 -16.37 -9.07
N ARG A 512 -33.58 -17.09 -10.12
CA ARG A 512 -33.70 -18.54 -10.06
C ARG A 512 -32.25 -19.05 -10.09
N ALA A 513 -31.79 -19.73 -9.05
CA ALA A 513 -30.44 -20.31 -9.06
C ALA A 513 -30.33 -21.26 -10.25
N ASP A 514 -29.36 -21.00 -11.14
CA ASP A 514 -29.10 -21.88 -12.28
C ASP A 514 -28.62 -23.25 -11.78
N ALA A 515 -28.91 -24.32 -12.52
CA ALA A 515 -28.49 -25.68 -12.17
C ALA A 515 -26.97 -25.77 -11.89
N GLY A 516 -26.16 -24.93 -12.54
CA GLY A 516 -24.71 -24.83 -12.32
C GLY A 516 -24.30 -24.16 -11.00
N GLU A 517 -25.12 -23.30 -10.39
CA GLU A 517 -24.84 -22.77 -9.04
C GLU A 517 -25.10 -23.82 -7.95
N MET A 518 -26.11 -24.67 -8.17
CA MET A 518 -26.44 -25.78 -7.27
C MET A 518 -25.34 -26.85 -7.26
N ILE A 519 -24.82 -27.21 -8.44
CA ILE A 519 -23.70 -28.16 -8.56
C ILE A 519 -22.47 -27.61 -7.84
N ARG A 520 -22.10 -26.35 -8.12
CA ARG A 520 -20.96 -25.70 -7.43
C ARG A 520 -21.11 -25.67 -5.92
N PHE A 521 -22.30 -25.35 -5.41
CA PHE A 521 -22.55 -25.40 -3.96
C PHE A 521 -22.34 -26.80 -3.36
N GLU A 522 -22.84 -27.85 -4.03
CA GLU A 522 -22.67 -29.24 -3.58
C GLU A 522 -21.21 -29.68 -3.61
N GLU A 523 -20.46 -29.30 -4.64
CA GLU A 523 -19.03 -29.61 -4.76
C GLU A 523 -18.19 -28.86 -3.71
N GLU A 524 -18.38 -27.55 -3.58
CA GLU A 524 -17.61 -26.71 -2.65
C GLU A 524 -17.94 -27.03 -1.19
N THR A 525 -19.23 -27.03 -0.83
CA THR A 525 -19.64 -27.32 0.55
C THR A 525 -19.44 -28.78 0.90
N GLY A 526 -19.65 -29.70 -0.05
CA GLY A 526 -19.40 -31.12 0.13
C GLY A 526 -17.93 -31.44 0.33
N SER A 527 -17.03 -30.73 -0.38
CA SER A 527 -15.58 -30.93 -0.20
C SER A 527 -15.06 -30.37 1.13
N LEU A 528 -15.70 -29.35 1.71
CA LEU A 528 -15.29 -28.69 2.97
C LEU A 528 -15.95 -29.27 4.23
N LEU A 529 -17.18 -29.79 4.12
CA LEU A 529 -17.95 -30.27 5.27
C LEU A 529 -17.23 -31.35 6.11
N PRO A 530 -16.60 -32.39 5.53
CA PRO A 530 -15.87 -33.39 6.29
C PRO A 530 -14.75 -32.79 7.16
N TRP A 531 -14.04 -31.79 6.64
CA TRP A 531 -12.97 -31.10 7.35
C TRP A 531 -13.48 -30.27 8.52
N HIS A 532 -14.58 -29.53 8.32
CA HIS A 532 -15.20 -28.76 9.41
C HIS A 532 -15.79 -29.64 10.50
N GLN A 533 -16.36 -30.80 10.15
CA GLN A 533 -16.84 -31.79 11.10
C GLN A 533 -15.70 -32.38 11.93
N LEU A 534 -14.62 -32.82 11.25
CA LEU A 534 -13.43 -33.33 11.92
C LEU A 534 -12.81 -32.28 12.86
N SER A 535 -12.69 -31.03 12.42
CA SER A 535 -12.19 -29.92 13.25
C SER A 535 -13.05 -29.70 14.49
N ALA A 536 -14.38 -29.74 14.36
CA ALA A 536 -15.32 -29.59 15.48
C ALA A 536 -15.23 -30.77 16.47
N GLU A 537 -15.11 -32.00 15.98
CA GLU A 537 -14.96 -33.21 16.80
C GLU A 537 -13.62 -33.21 17.55
N ALA A 538 -12.53 -32.85 16.87
CA ALA A 538 -11.21 -32.67 17.48
C ALA A 538 -11.24 -31.58 18.57
N CYS A 539 -11.93 -30.45 18.32
CA CYS A 539 -12.11 -29.38 19.31
C CYS A 539 -12.83 -29.86 20.59
N LEU A 540 -13.77 -30.80 20.45
CA LEU A 540 -14.51 -31.40 21.57
C LEU A 540 -13.77 -32.54 22.28
N GLY A 541 -12.58 -32.92 21.79
CA GLY A 541 -11.82 -34.07 22.29
C GLY A 541 -12.48 -35.42 22.00
N ARG A 542 -13.23 -35.53 20.90
CA ARG A 542 -13.89 -36.79 20.48
C ARG A 542 -13.04 -37.67 19.59
N VAL A 543 -11.94 -37.14 19.06
CA VAL A 543 -10.99 -37.87 18.23
C VAL A 543 -9.77 -38.16 19.08
N ALA A 544 -9.39 -39.44 19.20
CA ALA A 544 -8.15 -39.81 19.86
C ALA A 544 -6.96 -39.29 19.07
N THR A 545 -5.87 -38.93 19.74
CA THR A 545 -4.68 -38.36 19.08
C THR A 545 -4.12 -39.32 18.01
N THR A 546 -4.08 -40.62 18.32
CA THR A 546 -3.64 -41.68 17.40
C THR A 546 -4.53 -41.87 16.17
N ASP A 547 -5.80 -41.47 16.24
CA ASP A 547 -6.77 -41.62 15.14
C ASP A 547 -6.73 -40.45 14.14
N ILE A 548 -6.01 -39.37 14.44
CA ILE A 548 -6.05 -38.14 13.62
C ILE A 548 -5.57 -38.38 12.19
N GLU A 549 -4.48 -39.13 11.99
CA GLU A 549 -3.99 -39.45 10.63
C GLU A 549 -5.06 -40.20 9.82
N ARG A 550 -5.68 -41.23 10.42
CA ARG A 550 -6.76 -42.02 9.79
C ARG A 550 -7.98 -41.16 9.46
N ARG A 551 -8.37 -40.26 10.37
CA ARG A 551 -9.51 -39.35 10.18
C ARG A 551 -9.23 -38.28 9.12
N ILE A 552 -7.98 -37.84 8.99
CA ILE A 552 -7.55 -36.97 7.89
C ILE A 552 -7.69 -37.74 6.56
N ASP A 553 -7.29 -39.01 6.50
CA ASP A 553 -7.45 -39.83 5.29
C ASP A 553 -8.92 -39.98 4.88
N GLU A 554 -9.81 -40.25 5.84
CA GLU A 554 -11.26 -40.27 5.62
C GLU A 554 -11.78 -38.93 5.08
N ALA A 555 -11.32 -37.80 5.64
CA ALA A 555 -11.71 -36.47 5.18
C ALA A 555 -11.19 -36.16 3.78
N VAL A 556 -9.95 -36.55 3.45
CA VAL A 556 -9.36 -36.42 2.11
C VAL A 556 -10.19 -37.22 1.09
N SER A 557 -10.50 -38.48 1.37
CA SER A 557 -11.29 -39.34 0.49
C SER A 557 -12.72 -38.82 0.29
N ALA A 558 -13.38 -38.38 1.36
CA ALA A 558 -14.72 -37.79 1.29
C ALA A 558 -14.71 -36.46 0.51
N SER A 559 -13.67 -35.64 0.71
CA SER A 559 -13.49 -34.37 0.01
C SER A 559 -13.23 -34.57 -1.48
N SER A 560 -12.46 -35.59 -1.87
CA SER A 560 -12.22 -35.91 -3.29
C SER A 560 -13.46 -36.48 -3.97
N ALA A 561 -14.25 -37.32 -3.29
CA ALA A 561 -15.46 -37.90 -3.85
C ALA A 561 -16.53 -36.85 -4.20
N ALA A 562 -16.54 -35.71 -3.49
CA ALA A 562 -17.45 -34.60 -3.74
C ALA A 562 -17.08 -33.75 -4.99
N ARG A 563 -15.89 -33.92 -5.60
CA ARG A 563 -15.36 -33.06 -6.68
C ARG A 563 -15.67 -33.52 -8.11
N HIS A 564 -16.48 -34.57 -8.29
CA HIS A 564 -16.58 -35.31 -9.56
C HIS A 564 -17.55 -34.73 -10.61
N ARG A 565 -18.16 -33.54 -10.45
CA ARG A 565 -19.30 -33.13 -11.28
C ARG A 565 -19.05 -31.96 -12.23
N THR A 566 -17.93 -31.23 -12.16
CA THR A 566 -17.65 -30.12 -13.08
C THR A 566 -16.18 -30.04 -13.52
N TYR A 567 -15.95 -29.77 -14.81
CA TYR A 567 -14.65 -29.36 -15.36
C TYR A 567 -14.45 -27.87 -15.03
N ASP A 568 -14.29 -27.55 -13.74
CA ASP A 568 -13.95 -26.18 -13.33
C ASP A 568 -12.44 -26.09 -13.06
N GLU A 569 -11.80 -25.14 -13.72
CA GLU A 569 -10.34 -24.91 -13.68
C GLU A 569 -9.92 -24.21 -12.37
N ASP A 570 -10.88 -23.71 -11.59
CA ASP A 570 -10.67 -22.95 -10.36
C ASP A 570 -10.87 -23.81 -9.10
N ARG A 571 -9.76 -24.15 -8.44
CA ARG A 571 -9.74 -24.93 -7.18
C ARG A 571 -10.12 -24.10 -5.96
N SER A 572 -11.34 -23.56 -5.94
CA SER A 572 -11.82 -22.55 -4.97
C SER A 572 -11.79 -22.95 -3.48
N THR A 573 -11.61 -24.23 -3.15
CA THR A 573 -11.64 -24.75 -1.77
C THR A 573 -10.28 -25.16 -1.20
N SER A 574 -9.20 -25.13 -2.01
CA SER A 574 -7.89 -25.67 -1.61
C SER A 574 -7.31 -24.96 -0.39
N ASP A 575 -7.41 -23.63 -0.34
CA ASP A 575 -6.92 -22.82 0.77
C ASP A 575 -7.66 -23.09 2.08
N GLU A 576 -8.99 -23.17 2.04
CA GLU A 576 -9.81 -23.50 3.21
C GLU A 576 -9.49 -24.90 3.75
N ILE A 577 -9.27 -25.87 2.85
CA ILE A 577 -8.82 -27.22 3.21
C ILE A 577 -7.44 -27.16 3.87
N ALA A 578 -6.48 -26.43 3.29
CA ALA A 578 -5.13 -26.32 3.84
C ALA A 578 -5.12 -25.72 5.25
N LEU A 579 -5.93 -24.68 5.50
CA LEU A 579 -6.08 -24.07 6.84
C LEU A 579 -6.70 -25.03 7.84
N LEU A 580 -7.74 -25.79 7.45
CA LEU A 580 -8.38 -26.78 8.32
C LEU A 580 -7.46 -27.96 8.62
N TRP A 581 -6.77 -28.46 7.60
CA TRP A 581 -5.78 -29.53 7.73
C TRP A 581 -4.65 -29.10 8.68
N ASN A 582 -4.05 -27.94 8.44
CA ASN A 582 -3.06 -27.34 9.34
C ASN A 582 -3.61 -27.26 10.77
N ALA A 583 -4.86 -26.83 10.95
CA ALA A 583 -5.43 -26.72 12.29
C ALA A 583 -5.61 -28.05 13.02
N ILE A 584 -5.91 -29.13 12.29
CA ILE A 584 -6.11 -30.49 12.81
C ILE A 584 -4.77 -31.20 13.06
N ALA A 585 -3.75 -30.92 12.25
CA ALA A 585 -2.42 -31.57 12.31
C ALA A 585 -1.81 -31.55 13.71
N TYR A 586 -1.94 -30.44 14.44
CA TYR A 586 -1.39 -30.28 15.80
C TYR A 586 -2.10 -31.08 16.89
N GLY A 587 -3.18 -31.81 16.57
CA GLY A 587 -3.74 -32.78 17.50
C GLY A 587 -3.03 -34.15 17.42
N ALA A 588 -2.28 -34.43 16.34
CA ALA A 588 -1.61 -35.69 16.13
C ALA A 588 -0.40 -35.87 17.07
N PRO A 589 0.06 -37.11 17.31
CA PRO A 589 1.25 -37.36 18.14
C PRO A 589 2.52 -36.74 17.53
N ASP A 590 2.63 -36.76 16.20
CA ASP A 590 3.69 -36.12 15.44
C ASP A 590 3.08 -35.16 14.40
N PRO A 591 2.94 -33.87 14.74
CA PRO A 591 2.44 -32.86 13.82
C PRO A 591 3.34 -32.66 12.59
N SER A 592 4.66 -32.83 12.71
CA SER A 592 5.61 -32.60 11.61
C SER A 592 5.32 -33.54 10.45
N LYS A 593 5.12 -34.83 10.72
CA LYS A 593 4.78 -35.82 9.70
C LYS A 593 3.47 -35.48 8.96
N VAL A 594 2.47 -34.97 9.67
CA VAL A 594 1.19 -34.55 9.05
C VAL A 594 1.38 -33.30 8.20
N LEU A 595 2.21 -32.35 8.64
CA LEU A 595 2.55 -31.15 7.87
C LEU A 595 3.39 -31.48 6.62
N ASP A 596 4.31 -32.44 6.68
CA ASP A 596 5.04 -32.94 5.50
C ASP A 596 4.07 -33.56 4.47
N ARG A 597 3.02 -34.27 4.93
CA ARG A 597 1.96 -34.78 4.04
C ARG A 597 1.16 -33.64 3.40
N LEU A 598 0.80 -32.61 4.18
CA LEU A 598 0.13 -31.41 3.65
C LEU A 598 1.01 -30.68 2.62
N ASP A 599 2.30 -30.57 2.91
CA ASP A 599 3.30 -29.94 2.05
C ASP A 599 3.49 -30.71 0.72
N LYS A 600 3.42 -32.05 0.76
CA LYS A 600 3.35 -32.88 -0.45
C LYS A 600 2.07 -32.62 -1.24
N TRP A 601 0.91 -32.67 -0.56
CA TRP A 601 -0.39 -32.44 -1.20
C TRP A 601 -0.48 -31.09 -1.90
N ARG A 602 0.06 -30.00 -1.30
CA ARG A 602 0.02 -28.68 -1.94
C ARG A 602 0.86 -28.59 -3.20
N ARG A 603 1.96 -29.35 -3.31
CA ARG A 603 2.85 -29.35 -4.49
C ARG A 603 2.23 -30.09 -5.67
N GLU A 604 1.32 -31.02 -5.40
CA GLU A 604 0.53 -31.70 -6.43
C GLU A 604 -0.62 -30.81 -6.95
N LEU A 605 -0.76 -29.58 -6.43
CA LEU A 605 -1.78 -28.67 -6.90
C LEU A 605 -1.41 -27.99 -8.24
N ARG A 606 -2.38 -27.91 -9.17
CA ARG A 606 -2.20 -27.21 -10.45
C ARG A 606 -1.94 -25.71 -10.29
N ARG A 607 -2.56 -25.09 -9.28
CA ARG A 607 -2.31 -23.71 -8.88
C ARG A 607 -1.76 -23.71 -7.45
N PRO A 608 -0.78 -22.86 -7.14
CA PRO A 608 -0.27 -22.73 -5.79
C PRO A 608 -1.37 -22.21 -4.84
N LEU A 609 -1.21 -22.50 -3.55
CA LEU A 609 -2.04 -21.88 -2.51
C LEU A 609 -1.79 -20.38 -2.46
N TYR A 610 -2.78 -19.61 -2.01
CA TYR A 610 -2.61 -18.17 -1.85
C TYR A 610 -1.57 -17.84 -0.76
N ILE A 611 -0.86 -16.73 -0.96
CA ILE A 611 0.19 -16.24 -0.04
C ILE A 611 -0.31 -16.13 1.41
N PRO A 612 -1.49 -15.53 1.72
CA PRO A 612 -2.00 -15.47 3.09
C PRO A 612 -2.22 -16.85 3.74
N THR A 613 -2.58 -17.86 2.94
CA THR A 613 -2.76 -19.24 3.42
C THR A 613 -1.42 -19.85 3.82
N LEU A 614 -0.40 -19.70 2.96
CA LEU A 614 0.95 -20.17 3.24
C LEU A 614 1.53 -19.51 4.50
N LEU A 615 1.36 -18.19 4.63
CA LEU A 615 1.79 -17.43 5.81
C LEU A 615 1.06 -17.83 7.09
N ALA A 616 -0.25 -18.08 7.03
CA ALA A 616 -1.01 -18.55 8.18
C ALA A 616 -0.54 -19.94 8.66
N ILE A 617 -0.18 -20.83 7.72
CA ILE A 617 0.41 -22.14 8.04
C ILE A 617 1.80 -21.95 8.66
N ALA A 618 2.66 -21.16 8.02
CA ALA A 618 4.02 -20.89 8.49
C ALA A 618 4.04 -20.27 9.89
N ARG A 619 3.21 -19.26 10.15
CA ARG A 619 3.09 -18.62 11.48
C ARG A 619 2.75 -19.63 12.56
N ARG A 620 1.80 -20.51 12.31
CA ARG A 620 1.42 -21.53 13.29
C ARG A 620 2.53 -22.56 13.50
N ALA A 621 3.16 -23.01 12.41
CA ALA A 621 4.25 -23.99 12.47
C ALA A 621 5.46 -23.46 13.26
N GLY A 622 5.86 -22.20 13.03
CA GLY A 622 7.01 -21.59 13.72
C GLY A 622 6.84 -21.36 15.21
N ARG A 623 5.63 -21.56 15.75
CA ARG A 623 5.29 -21.41 17.18
C ARG A 623 5.06 -22.77 17.87
N VAL A 624 5.34 -23.87 17.17
CA VAL A 624 5.22 -25.24 17.68
C VAL A 624 6.56 -25.95 17.50
N THR A 625 7.09 -26.47 18.61
CA THR A 625 8.37 -27.21 18.64
C THR A 625 8.33 -28.41 17.70
N GLY A 626 9.39 -28.60 16.90
CA GLY A 626 9.52 -29.70 15.95
C GLY A 626 8.87 -29.46 14.59
N CYS A 627 8.29 -28.28 14.36
CA CYS A 627 7.67 -27.89 13.08
C CYS A 627 8.45 -26.78 12.34
N GLU A 628 9.71 -26.55 12.71
CA GLU A 628 10.57 -25.48 12.18
C GLU A 628 10.75 -25.62 10.66
N LYS A 629 11.04 -26.84 10.18
CA LYS A 629 11.17 -27.14 8.74
C LYS A 629 9.91 -26.75 7.96
N ALA A 630 8.73 -27.04 8.51
CA ALA A 630 7.47 -26.67 7.87
C ALA A 630 7.34 -25.15 7.83
N CYS A 631 7.60 -24.44 8.94
CA CYS A 631 7.57 -22.97 8.99
C CYS A 631 8.39 -22.36 7.84
N LEU A 632 9.67 -22.75 7.73
CA LEU A 632 10.57 -22.21 6.71
C LEU A 632 10.12 -22.57 5.29
N SER A 633 9.67 -23.81 5.05
CA SER A 633 9.23 -24.22 3.71
C SER A 633 7.99 -23.48 3.23
N PHE A 634 6.97 -23.30 4.09
CA PHE A 634 5.76 -22.58 3.72
C PHE A 634 6.03 -21.07 3.58
N ALA A 635 6.86 -20.49 4.44
CA ALA A 635 7.27 -19.08 4.37
C ALA A 635 8.08 -18.79 3.09
N HIS A 636 9.06 -19.64 2.77
CA HIS A 636 9.88 -19.51 1.57
C HIS A 636 9.02 -19.62 0.29
N SER A 637 8.06 -20.54 0.23
CA SER A 637 7.14 -20.60 -0.91
C SER A 637 6.26 -19.35 -1.05
N ALA A 638 5.84 -18.72 0.06
CA ALA A 638 5.12 -17.45 0.00
C ALA A 638 5.99 -16.33 -0.57
N PHE A 639 7.27 -16.29 -0.15
CA PHE A 639 8.27 -15.38 -0.68
C PHE A 639 8.53 -15.60 -2.18
N GLU A 640 8.76 -16.83 -2.63
CA GLU A 640 9.05 -17.14 -4.04
C GLU A 640 7.92 -16.72 -4.98
N ILE A 641 6.66 -16.96 -4.58
CA ILE A 641 5.49 -16.54 -5.36
C ILE A 641 5.50 -15.03 -5.52
N MET A 642 5.61 -14.30 -4.40
CA MET A 642 5.56 -12.84 -4.42
C MET A 642 6.76 -12.21 -5.14
N ALA A 643 7.95 -12.77 -4.97
CA ALA A 643 9.16 -12.29 -5.64
C ALA A 643 9.09 -12.42 -7.18
N ALA A 644 8.27 -13.36 -7.68
CA ALA A 644 8.04 -13.56 -9.10
C ALA A 644 6.88 -12.71 -9.66
N GLU A 645 6.05 -12.11 -8.80
CA GLU A 645 4.92 -11.29 -9.22
C GLU A 645 5.35 -9.91 -9.74
N ARG A 646 4.53 -9.36 -10.63
CA ARG A 646 4.65 -7.99 -11.14
C ARG A 646 3.64 -7.11 -10.41
N GLU A 647 3.87 -6.94 -9.11
CA GLU A 647 3.10 -6.07 -8.24
C GLU A 647 3.90 -4.79 -7.93
N ASP A 648 3.24 -3.74 -7.43
CA ASP A 648 3.93 -2.55 -6.97
C ASP A 648 4.86 -2.86 -5.76
N ALA A 649 5.88 -2.01 -5.59
CA ALA A 649 6.88 -2.19 -4.53
C ALA A 649 6.29 -2.31 -3.12
N GLN A 650 5.14 -1.69 -2.84
CA GLN A 650 4.54 -1.73 -1.51
C GLN A 650 3.93 -3.11 -1.22
N GLY A 651 3.17 -3.69 -2.16
CA GLY A 651 2.56 -5.03 -2.00
C GLY A 651 3.61 -6.14 -1.77
N ILE A 652 4.70 -6.09 -2.54
CA ILE A 652 5.82 -7.03 -2.40
C ILE A 652 6.51 -6.85 -1.03
N ALA A 653 6.81 -5.60 -0.64
CA ALA A 653 7.48 -5.32 0.63
C ALA A 653 6.62 -5.70 1.85
N ASP A 654 5.32 -5.43 1.82
CA ASP A 654 4.38 -5.81 2.88
C ASP A 654 4.34 -7.34 3.06
N THR A 655 4.38 -8.10 1.95
CA THR A 655 4.45 -9.56 2.01
C THR A 655 5.79 -10.06 2.57
N PHE A 656 6.91 -9.45 2.19
CA PHE A 656 8.22 -9.84 2.73
C PHE A 656 8.33 -9.56 4.24
N VAL A 657 7.72 -8.47 4.71
CA VAL A 657 7.54 -8.22 6.15
C VAL A 657 6.69 -9.31 6.80
N ASP A 658 5.59 -9.72 6.16
CA ASP A 658 4.74 -10.80 6.67
C ASP A 658 5.46 -12.16 6.74
N VAL A 659 6.35 -12.44 5.79
CA VAL A 659 7.27 -13.60 5.79
C VAL A 659 8.25 -13.48 6.95
N ALA A 660 8.92 -12.34 7.12
CA ALA A 660 9.84 -12.09 8.23
C ALA A 660 9.16 -12.31 9.59
N ARG A 661 7.92 -11.81 9.76
CA ARG A 661 7.10 -12.03 10.97
C ARG A 661 6.74 -13.50 11.19
N ALA A 662 6.52 -14.26 10.12
CA ALA A 662 6.18 -15.67 10.24
C ALA A 662 7.35 -16.50 10.79
N VAL A 663 8.57 -16.22 10.33
CA VAL A 663 9.80 -16.96 10.68
C VAL A 663 10.59 -16.38 11.84
N LEU A 664 10.22 -15.20 12.35
CA LEU A 664 10.95 -14.47 13.42
C LEU A 664 11.36 -15.35 14.62
N LEU A 665 10.44 -16.20 15.09
CA LEU A 665 10.69 -17.10 16.23
C LEU A 665 11.50 -18.35 15.87
N THR A 666 11.49 -18.74 14.59
CA THR A 666 12.15 -19.94 14.10
C THR A 666 13.59 -19.65 13.70
N SER A 667 13.84 -18.55 13.00
CA SER A 667 15.17 -18.15 12.52
C SER A 667 15.28 -16.62 12.45
N MET A 668 15.95 -16.03 13.46
CA MET A 668 16.24 -14.59 13.48
C MET A 668 17.08 -14.12 12.27
N PRO A 669 18.11 -14.86 11.81
CA PRO A 669 18.86 -14.48 10.61
C PRO A 669 18.02 -14.45 9.34
N GLU A 670 17.15 -15.44 9.11
CA GLU A 670 16.25 -15.44 7.94
C GLU A 670 15.21 -14.32 8.03
N ALA A 671 14.66 -14.05 9.22
CA ALA A 671 13.74 -12.94 9.42
C ALA A 671 14.39 -11.59 9.09
N ARG A 672 15.66 -11.40 9.48
CA ARG A 672 16.43 -10.19 9.16
C ARG A 672 16.61 -10.06 7.65
N GLU A 673 17.04 -11.12 6.98
CA GLU A 673 17.23 -11.13 5.51
C GLU A 673 15.94 -10.77 4.76
N TYR A 674 14.80 -11.37 5.12
CA TYR A 674 13.51 -11.03 4.51
C TYR A 674 13.10 -9.57 4.77
N PHE A 675 13.40 -9.04 5.95
CA PHE A 675 13.12 -7.64 6.29
C PHE A 675 14.04 -6.67 5.52
N GLU A 676 15.33 -6.98 5.37
CA GLU A 676 16.26 -6.21 4.56
C GLU A 676 15.83 -6.19 3.08
N GLN A 677 15.41 -7.34 2.53
CA GLN A 677 14.84 -7.39 1.19
C GLN A 677 13.54 -6.58 1.05
N ALA A 678 12.70 -6.53 2.09
CA ALA A 678 11.52 -5.67 2.08
C ALA A 678 11.91 -4.17 1.98
N ILE A 679 12.94 -3.76 2.71
CA ILE A 679 13.51 -2.40 2.63
C ILE A 679 14.06 -2.13 1.23
N GLU A 680 14.80 -3.07 0.65
CA GLU A 680 15.34 -2.92 -0.72
C GLU A 680 14.24 -2.80 -1.77
N VAL A 681 13.21 -3.64 -1.68
CA VAL A 681 12.08 -3.61 -2.61
C VAL A 681 11.26 -2.34 -2.45
N SER A 682 11.08 -1.82 -1.23
CA SER A 682 10.33 -0.57 -1.01
C SER A 682 10.90 0.63 -1.78
N ALA A 683 12.20 0.58 -2.11
CA ALA A 683 12.88 1.59 -2.91
C ALA A 683 12.64 1.47 -4.43
N LYS A 684 12.00 0.39 -4.90
CA LYS A 684 11.61 0.21 -6.30
C LYS A 684 10.36 1.03 -6.63
N ILE A 685 9.89 0.90 -7.88
CA ILE A 685 8.73 1.61 -8.43
C ILE A 685 7.46 1.22 -7.65
N GLY A 686 6.75 2.21 -7.11
CA GLY A 686 5.48 2.03 -6.40
C GLY A 686 4.34 2.79 -7.07
N ASP A 687 3.41 3.30 -6.25
CA ASP A 687 2.21 4.02 -6.66
C ASP A 687 2.48 5.36 -7.38
N GLU A 688 3.61 6.00 -7.11
CA GLU A 688 4.04 7.24 -7.76
C GLU A 688 4.24 7.06 -9.29
N ASN A 689 4.37 5.82 -9.73
CA ASN A 689 4.51 5.45 -11.13
C ASN A 689 3.40 6.06 -12.01
N VAL A 690 2.16 6.10 -11.50
CA VAL A 690 1.02 6.70 -12.23
C VAL A 690 1.23 8.19 -12.46
N ALA A 691 1.53 8.95 -11.40
CA ALA A 691 1.76 10.40 -11.50
C ALA A 691 2.99 10.73 -12.37
N ARG A 692 4.03 9.89 -12.31
CA ARG A 692 5.22 10.02 -13.18
C ARG A 692 4.89 9.72 -14.63
N TRP A 693 4.06 8.72 -14.89
CA TRP A 693 3.58 8.41 -16.24
C TRP A 693 2.71 9.52 -16.81
N GLU A 694 1.78 10.07 -16.03
CA GLU A 694 0.96 11.22 -16.43
C GLU A 694 1.85 12.42 -16.78
N SER A 695 2.85 12.72 -15.95
CA SER A 695 3.82 13.80 -16.22
C SER A 695 4.60 13.58 -17.53
N LEU A 696 5.03 12.33 -17.79
CA LEU A 696 5.70 11.98 -19.06
C LEU A 696 4.75 12.08 -20.26
N SER A 697 3.49 11.69 -20.07
CA SER A 697 2.44 11.78 -21.09
C SER A 697 2.16 13.24 -21.45
N ASP A 698 2.07 14.12 -20.45
CA ASP A 698 1.92 15.57 -20.64
C ASP A 698 3.08 16.17 -21.43
N LEU A 699 4.32 15.77 -21.09
CA LEU A 699 5.51 16.20 -21.83
C LEU A 699 5.51 15.69 -23.28
N ALA A 700 5.10 14.44 -23.50
CA ALA A 700 4.99 13.86 -24.84
C ALA A 700 3.95 14.59 -25.70
N VAL A 701 2.76 14.84 -25.15
CA VAL A 701 1.70 15.63 -25.80
C VAL A 701 2.18 17.06 -26.08
N ALA A 702 2.88 17.69 -25.13
CA ALA A 702 3.44 19.03 -25.31
C ALA A 702 4.49 19.06 -26.42
N ALA A 703 5.37 18.05 -26.50
CA ALA A 703 6.38 17.92 -27.55
C ALA A 703 5.75 17.74 -28.94
N GLY A 704 4.60 17.07 -29.04
CA GLY A 704 3.85 16.91 -30.28
C GLY A 704 3.14 18.17 -30.80
N ARG A 705 3.05 19.24 -30.01
CA ARG A 705 2.31 20.48 -30.40
C ARG A 705 2.90 21.18 -31.62
N ASP A 706 4.20 21.04 -31.85
CA ASP A 706 4.87 21.63 -33.02
C ASP A 706 4.70 20.81 -34.31
N ARG A 707 3.98 19.67 -34.22
CA ARG A 707 3.65 18.76 -35.33
C ARG A 707 4.87 18.19 -36.07
N LYS A 708 6.06 18.21 -35.45
CA LYS A 708 7.23 17.53 -36.01
C LYS A 708 7.16 16.04 -35.69
N ASP A 709 7.36 15.22 -36.72
CA ASP A 709 7.38 13.76 -36.58
C ASP A 709 8.62 13.30 -35.79
N ARG A 710 8.40 12.51 -34.73
CA ARG A 710 9.44 12.02 -33.81
C ARG A 710 9.30 10.51 -33.57
N PRO A 711 9.57 9.66 -34.57
CA PRO A 711 9.34 8.22 -34.51
C PRO A 711 10.13 7.53 -33.38
N GLU A 712 11.41 7.89 -33.21
CA GLU A 712 12.25 7.33 -32.14
C GLU A 712 11.72 7.67 -30.75
N LEU A 713 11.24 8.90 -30.55
CA LEU A 713 10.69 9.33 -29.26
C LEU A 713 9.35 8.63 -28.98
N ALA A 714 8.48 8.51 -29.99
CA ALA A 714 7.23 7.76 -29.89
C ALA A 714 7.47 6.29 -29.53
N TYR A 715 8.47 5.66 -30.15
CA TYR A 715 8.86 4.29 -29.83
C TYR A 715 9.45 4.16 -28.41
N ARG A 716 10.35 5.06 -28.00
CA ARG A 716 10.89 5.04 -26.62
C ARG A 716 9.78 5.25 -25.59
N TYR A 717 8.87 6.19 -25.84
CA TYR A 717 7.69 6.43 -25.01
C TYR A 717 6.83 5.16 -24.89
N SER A 718 6.59 4.46 -26.00
CA SER A 718 5.77 3.24 -25.98
C SER A 718 6.43 2.08 -25.25
N ARG A 719 7.77 2.00 -25.27
CA ARG A 719 8.52 1.04 -24.44
C ARG A 719 8.44 1.38 -22.95
N VAL A 720 8.42 2.66 -22.59
CA VAL A 720 8.21 3.09 -21.20
C VAL A 720 6.78 2.77 -20.75
N ALA A 721 5.77 2.97 -21.59
CA ALA A 721 4.39 2.57 -21.31
C ALA A 721 4.28 1.09 -20.93
N GLU A 722 4.95 0.20 -21.69
CA GLU A 722 5.00 -1.24 -21.39
C GLU A 722 5.58 -1.53 -20.00
N LEU A 723 6.59 -0.78 -19.58
CA LEU A 723 7.21 -0.91 -18.26
C LEU A 723 6.28 -0.39 -17.16
N VAL A 724 5.66 0.77 -17.35
CA VAL A 724 4.81 1.43 -16.36
C VAL A 724 3.60 0.57 -16.03
N PHE A 725 2.90 0.08 -17.05
CA PHE A 725 1.71 -0.76 -16.88
C PHE A 725 1.97 -2.02 -16.06
N ALA A 726 3.19 -2.57 -16.11
CA ALA A 726 3.55 -3.75 -15.33
C ALA A 726 3.47 -3.52 -13.80
N TYR A 727 3.36 -2.27 -13.35
CA TYR A 727 3.32 -1.89 -11.93
C TYR A 727 2.08 -1.02 -11.60
N THR A 728 1.04 -1.00 -12.42
CA THR A 728 -0.20 -0.26 -12.11
C THR A 728 -1.44 -0.91 -12.71
N GLU A 729 -2.51 -0.97 -11.93
CA GLU A 729 -3.85 -1.31 -12.41
C GLU A 729 -4.57 -0.10 -13.06
N HIS A 730 -4.07 1.11 -12.81
CA HIS A 730 -4.64 2.36 -13.29
C HIS A 730 -3.73 2.95 -14.38
N PHE A 731 -4.01 2.57 -15.63
CA PHE A 731 -3.26 3.02 -16.79
C PHE A 731 -4.18 3.73 -17.80
N ASP A 732 -3.90 4.99 -18.11
CA ASP A 732 -4.67 5.75 -19.09
C ASP A 732 -4.25 5.39 -20.52
N TRP A 733 -4.91 4.36 -21.06
CA TRP A 733 -4.72 3.89 -22.42
C TRP A 733 -4.98 4.97 -23.47
N ALA A 734 -6.07 5.73 -23.31
CA ALA A 734 -6.48 6.72 -24.30
C ALA A 734 -5.48 7.87 -24.38
N TYR A 735 -5.02 8.36 -23.22
CA TYR A 735 -4.04 9.43 -23.15
C TYR A 735 -2.66 8.98 -23.66
N SER A 736 -2.25 7.76 -23.31
CA SER A 736 -0.99 7.18 -23.79
C SER A 736 -0.97 7.01 -25.31
N VAL A 737 -2.05 6.51 -25.89
CA VAL A 737 -2.18 6.35 -27.34
C VAL A 737 -2.23 7.71 -28.05
N LYS A 738 -2.93 8.69 -27.47
CA LYS A 738 -2.93 10.06 -27.97
C LYS A 738 -1.52 10.66 -27.98
N ALA A 739 -0.75 10.50 -26.91
CA ALA A 739 0.62 10.98 -26.84
C ALA A 739 1.52 10.37 -27.93
N ILE A 740 1.34 9.08 -28.24
CA ILE A 740 2.05 8.41 -29.35
C ILE A 740 1.67 9.05 -30.69
N ALA A 741 0.38 9.27 -30.93
CA ALA A 741 -0.10 9.92 -32.15
C ALA A 741 0.40 11.37 -32.28
N ASP A 742 0.44 12.12 -31.18
CA ASP A 742 0.95 13.50 -31.13
C ASP A 742 2.47 13.56 -31.40
N LEU A 743 3.23 12.55 -30.94
CA LEU A 743 4.67 12.45 -31.20
C LEU A 743 5.00 12.00 -32.62
N SER A 744 4.26 11.01 -33.14
CA SER A 744 4.46 10.47 -34.49
C SER A 744 3.19 9.77 -34.99
N ALA A 745 2.40 10.47 -35.78
CA ALA A 745 1.20 9.94 -36.41
C ALA A 745 1.48 8.67 -37.27
N PRO A 746 2.54 8.63 -38.11
CA PRO A 746 2.84 7.44 -38.92
C PRO A 746 3.25 6.23 -38.07
N SER A 747 3.94 6.43 -36.94
CA SER A 747 4.40 5.34 -36.08
C SER A 747 3.28 4.77 -35.20
N GLY A 748 2.20 5.52 -34.97
CA GLY A 748 1.09 5.13 -34.09
C GLY A 748 0.50 3.75 -34.41
N PRO A 749 0.06 3.47 -35.65
CA PRO A 749 -0.47 2.16 -36.03
C PRO A 749 0.54 1.02 -35.84
N THR A 750 1.81 1.24 -36.18
CA THR A 750 2.87 0.22 -36.02
C THR A 750 3.14 -0.09 -34.55
N ILE A 751 3.20 0.93 -33.70
CA ILE A 751 3.38 0.77 -32.26
C ILE A 751 2.18 0.05 -31.65
N LEU A 752 0.96 0.41 -32.06
CA LEU A 752 -0.25 -0.24 -31.55
C LEU A 752 -0.33 -1.71 -31.97
N SER A 753 0.01 -2.03 -33.23
CA SER A 753 0.10 -3.41 -33.71
C SER A 753 1.05 -4.24 -32.84
N ARG A 754 2.25 -3.71 -32.58
CA ARG A 754 3.24 -4.35 -31.67
C ARG A 754 2.68 -4.56 -30.27
N TRP A 755 1.94 -3.59 -29.74
CA TRP A 755 1.31 -3.70 -28.42
C TRP A 755 0.26 -4.81 -28.36
N ILE A 756 -0.53 -4.98 -29.42
CA ILE A 756 -1.52 -6.05 -29.54
C ILE A 756 -0.81 -7.42 -29.67
N ASP A 757 0.20 -7.53 -30.54
CA ASP A 757 0.98 -8.76 -30.73
C ASP A 757 1.65 -9.25 -29.45
N ARG A 758 2.12 -8.32 -28.62
CA ARG A 758 2.74 -8.62 -27.31
C ARG A 758 1.72 -8.89 -26.21
N ARG A 759 0.41 -8.87 -26.52
CA ARG A 759 -0.70 -8.95 -25.56
C ARG A 759 -0.61 -7.88 -24.47
N PHE A 760 -0.01 -6.75 -24.78
CA PHE A 760 0.12 -5.61 -23.89
C PHE A 760 -1.17 -4.78 -23.89
N ALA A 761 -1.69 -4.48 -25.08
CA ALA A 761 -2.93 -3.72 -25.27
C ALA A 761 -4.09 -4.62 -25.73
N HIS A 762 -5.31 -4.24 -25.36
CA HIS A 762 -6.53 -4.84 -25.91
C HIS A 762 -7.12 -3.96 -27.01
N GLU A 763 -7.22 -4.53 -28.22
CA GLU A 763 -7.72 -3.88 -29.44
C GLU A 763 -9.02 -3.06 -29.23
N PRO A 764 -10.06 -3.57 -28.51
CA PRO A 764 -11.34 -2.88 -28.45
C PRO A 764 -11.31 -1.49 -27.82
N ASP A 765 -10.31 -1.19 -27.00
CA ASP A 765 -10.21 0.10 -26.28
C ASP A 765 -9.11 1.01 -26.87
N THR A 766 -8.02 0.44 -27.41
CA THR A 766 -6.86 1.22 -27.86
C THR A 766 -6.94 1.68 -29.32
N LEU A 767 -7.51 0.88 -30.23
CA LEU A 767 -7.66 1.25 -31.64
C LEU A 767 -8.58 2.47 -31.82
N PRO A 768 -9.76 2.55 -31.18
CA PRO A 768 -10.62 3.73 -31.28
C PRO A 768 -9.92 5.01 -30.80
N SER A 769 -9.09 4.90 -29.76
CA SER A 769 -8.34 6.04 -29.20
C SER A 769 -7.30 6.58 -30.19
N LEU A 770 -6.59 5.71 -30.90
CA LEU A 770 -5.62 6.10 -31.92
C LEU A 770 -6.31 6.82 -33.09
N ILE A 771 -7.38 6.23 -33.61
CA ILE A 771 -8.12 6.80 -34.75
C ILE A 771 -8.78 8.13 -34.36
N GLU A 772 -9.32 8.26 -33.14
CA GLU A 772 -9.84 9.53 -32.65
C GLU A 772 -8.74 10.59 -32.54
N ALA A 773 -7.54 10.22 -32.09
CA ALA A 773 -6.40 11.14 -32.00
C ALA A 773 -5.94 11.60 -33.40
N LEU A 774 -5.65 10.67 -34.33
CA LEU A 774 -5.23 10.98 -35.69
C LEU A 774 -6.25 11.86 -36.43
N ALA A 775 -7.54 11.54 -36.33
CA ALA A 775 -8.60 12.33 -36.94
C ALA A 775 -8.81 13.70 -36.26
N SER A 776 -8.51 13.82 -34.94
CA SER A 776 -8.54 15.13 -34.25
C SER A 776 -7.39 16.02 -34.71
N ASN A 777 -6.25 15.40 -34.94
CA ASN A 777 -5.01 16.05 -35.28
C ASN A 777 -4.93 16.46 -36.76
N GLY A 778 -5.77 15.87 -37.61
CA GLY A 778 -5.78 16.09 -39.06
C GLY A 778 -4.85 15.14 -39.83
N ASP A 779 -4.27 14.15 -39.15
CA ASP A 779 -3.33 13.19 -39.75
C ASP A 779 -4.06 12.02 -40.44
N LEU A 780 -5.36 11.87 -40.17
CA LEU A 780 -6.25 10.92 -40.84
C LEU A 780 -7.53 11.64 -41.26
N ASP A 781 -7.91 11.52 -42.53
CA ASP A 781 -9.18 12.07 -43.01
C ASP A 781 -10.34 11.42 -42.25
N PRO A 782 -11.26 12.19 -41.64
CA PRO A 782 -12.43 11.65 -40.98
C PRO A 782 -13.30 10.73 -41.85
N ARG A 783 -13.25 10.88 -43.18
CA ARG A 783 -13.92 10.02 -44.16
C ARG A 783 -13.25 8.65 -44.28
N ASP A 784 -11.94 8.55 -44.04
CA ASP A 784 -11.23 7.27 -43.98
C ASP A 784 -11.39 6.63 -42.60
N ALA A 785 -11.38 7.44 -41.53
CA ALA A 785 -11.56 6.99 -40.16
C ALA A 785 -12.91 6.26 -39.94
N ILE A 786 -14.00 6.75 -40.55
CA ILE A 786 -15.32 6.14 -40.41
C ILE A 786 -15.41 4.76 -41.10
N CYS A 787 -14.56 4.49 -42.08
CA CYS A 787 -14.50 3.19 -42.77
C CYS A 787 -13.96 2.07 -41.86
N LEU A 788 -13.34 2.40 -40.72
CA LEU A 788 -12.81 1.44 -39.74
C LEU A 788 -13.86 0.94 -38.73
N LEU A 789 -15.06 1.50 -38.71
CA LEU A 789 -16.15 1.06 -37.82
C LEU A 789 -16.48 -0.45 -37.85
N PRO A 790 -16.30 -1.18 -38.97
CA PRO A 790 -16.54 -2.63 -39.01
C PRO A 790 -15.58 -3.48 -38.16
N PHE A 791 -14.41 -2.96 -37.77
CA PHE A 791 -13.52 -3.66 -36.83
C PHE A 791 -14.18 -3.77 -35.46
N ASP A 792 -13.97 -4.89 -34.76
CA ASP A 792 -14.59 -5.15 -33.46
C ASP A 792 -13.94 -4.34 -32.33
N ALA A 793 -14.41 -3.09 -32.18
CA ALA A 793 -13.93 -2.18 -31.15
C ALA A 793 -15.02 -1.29 -30.56
N ARG A 794 -14.73 -0.68 -29.40
CA ARG A 794 -15.63 0.25 -28.69
C ARG A 794 -15.58 1.65 -29.30
N TRP A 795 -16.04 1.76 -30.54
CA TRP A 795 -15.99 3.00 -31.30
C TRP A 795 -16.85 4.13 -30.71
N PRO A 796 -16.35 5.39 -30.67
CA PRO A 796 -17.17 6.58 -30.44
C PRO A 796 -17.96 6.94 -31.71
N ARG A 797 -18.89 6.05 -32.10
CA ARG A 797 -19.59 6.04 -33.42
C ARG A 797 -20.17 7.40 -33.84
N THR A 798 -20.85 8.08 -32.92
CA THR A 798 -21.49 9.38 -33.20
C THR A 798 -20.49 10.52 -33.38
N LYS A 799 -19.33 10.48 -32.70
CA LYS A 799 -18.27 11.48 -32.88
C LYS A 799 -17.61 11.33 -34.25
N LEU A 800 -17.29 10.10 -34.66
CA LEU A 800 -16.69 9.81 -35.96
C LEU A 800 -17.63 10.22 -37.11
N LEU A 801 -18.91 9.85 -37.01
CA LEU A 801 -19.92 10.28 -37.98
C LEU A 801 -19.99 11.81 -38.11
N ARG A 802 -20.03 12.53 -36.99
CA ARG A 802 -20.05 14.00 -37.00
C ARG A 802 -18.85 14.59 -37.75
N ARG A 803 -17.65 14.04 -37.53
CA ARG A 803 -16.43 14.53 -38.19
C ARG A 803 -16.42 14.21 -39.68
N ALA A 804 -16.81 12.99 -40.05
CA ALA A 804 -16.92 12.58 -41.46
C ALA A 804 -17.92 13.46 -42.23
N LEU A 805 -19.10 13.73 -41.67
CA LEU A 805 -20.10 14.60 -42.28
C LEU A 805 -19.63 16.06 -42.44
N LYS A 806 -18.82 16.56 -41.49
CA LYS A 806 -18.21 17.89 -41.59
C LYS A 806 -17.15 17.97 -42.69
N ALA A 807 -16.34 16.92 -42.85
CA ALA A 807 -15.29 16.85 -43.87
C ALA A 807 -15.84 16.58 -45.28
N ALA A 808 -16.99 15.88 -45.38
CA ALA A 808 -17.63 15.52 -46.63
C ALA A 808 -18.37 16.68 -47.33
N ASN A 809 -18.35 16.67 -48.66
CA ASN A 809 -19.18 17.55 -49.50
C ASN A 809 -20.63 17.04 -49.63
N GLY A 810 -21.51 17.77 -50.32
CA GLY A 810 -22.95 17.47 -50.36
C GLY A 810 -23.32 16.04 -50.80
N ALA A 811 -22.68 15.52 -51.86
CA ALA A 811 -22.92 14.16 -52.32
C ALA A 811 -22.30 13.10 -51.39
N GLU A 812 -21.07 13.35 -50.92
CA GLU A 812 -20.36 12.46 -49.99
C GLU A 812 -21.08 12.34 -48.63
N ARG A 813 -21.74 13.40 -48.15
CA ARG A 813 -22.52 13.37 -46.90
C ARG A 813 -23.67 12.38 -46.96
N VAL A 814 -24.39 12.35 -48.08
CA VAL A 814 -25.50 11.41 -48.29
C VAL A 814 -24.99 9.97 -48.34
N GLN A 815 -23.88 9.73 -49.04
CA GLN A 815 -23.26 8.41 -49.11
C GLN A 815 -22.74 7.93 -47.75
N THR A 816 -22.03 8.79 -47.02
CA THR A 816 -21.50 8.51 -45.67
C THR A 816 -22.62 8.18 -44.69
N ALA A 817 -23.72 8.94 -44.73
CA ALA A 817 -24.90 8.70 -43.91
C ALA A 817 -25.55 7.34 -44.21
N ALA A 818 -25.75 7.02 -45.50
CA ALA A 818 -26.35 5.75 -45.91
C ALA A 818 -25.51 4.54 -45.47
N GLN A 819 -24.19 4.62 -45.64
CA GLN A 819 -23.26 3.57 -45.20
C GLN A 819 -23.25 3.41 -43.68
N PHE A 820 -23.24 4.53 -42.93
CA PHE A 820 -23.29 4.49 -41.47
C PHE A 820 -24.59 3.86 -40.96
N ILE A 821 -25.76 4.23 -41.52
CA ILE A 821 -27.05 3.64 -41.12
C ILE A 821 -27.05 2.13 -41.37
N ARG A 822 -26.48 1.68 -42.50
CA ARG A 822 -26.35 0.25 -42.82
C ARG A 822 -25.48 -0.50 -41.80
N TYR A 823 -24.36 0.08 -41.39
CA TYR A 823 -23.51 -0.46 -40.32
C TYR A 823 -24.26 -0.48 -38.97
N ALA A 824 -24.83 0.66 -38.57
CA ALA A 824 -25.49 0.86 -37.28
C ALA A 824 -26.67 -0.09 -37.05
N ARG A 825 -27.37 -0.51 -38.10
CA ARG A 825 -28.42 -1.55 -38.04
C ARG A 825 -27.91 -2.89 -37.54
N ARG A 826 -26.68 -3.25 -37.87
CA ARG A 826 -26.06 -4.53 -37.47
C ARG A 826 -25.48 -4.49 -36.06
N CYS A 827 -25.21 -3.31 -35.50
CA CYS A 827 -24.57 -3.14 -34.19
C CYS A 827 -25.55 -2.89 -33.03
N HIS A 828 -26.86 -3.06 -33.24
CA HIS A 828 -27.91 -2.90 -32.22
C HIS A 828 -27.79 -1.62 -31.36
N LEU A 829 -27.71 -0.44 -31.99
CA LEU A 829 -27.74 0.84 -31.27
C LEU A 829 -29.05 1.01 -30.49
N ASP A 830 -28.96 1.68 -29.34
CA ASP A 830 -30.15 2.00 -28.54
C ASP A 830 -30.95 3.18 -29.13
N ALA A 831 -32.17 3.39 -28.63
CA ALA A 831 -33.04 4.46 -29.10
C ALA A 831 -32.45 5.87 -28.88
N LYS A 832 -31.57 6.06 -27.88
CA LYS A 832 -30.95 7.35 -27.58
C LYS A 832 -29.85 7.67 -28.58
N ASP A 833 -29.05 6.69 -28.96
CA ASP A 833 -27.98 6.83 -29.94
C ASP A 833 -28.54 7.00 -31.35
N TRP A 834 -29.64 6.32 -31.71
CA TRP A 834 -30.36 6.59 -32.97
C TRP A 834 -30.91 8.02 -33.05
N ARG A 835 -31.41 8.59 -31.95
CA ARG A 835 -31.81 10.01 -31.91
C ARG A 835 -30.63 10.94 -32.18
N LYS A 836 -29.49 10.72 -31.51
CA LYS A 836 -28.26 11.49 -31.76
C LYS A 836 -27.84 11.41 -33.23
N VAL A 837 -27.93 10.24 -33.85
CA VAL A 837 -27.63 10.07 -35.28
C VAL A 837 -28.60 10.88 -36.14
N ALA A 838 -29.90 10.82 -35.87
CA ALA A 838 -30.90 11.59 -36.59
C ALA A 838 -30.69 13.11 -36.48
N ASP A 839 -30.29 13.60 -35.29
CA ASP A 839 -29.98 15.00 -35.05
C ASP A 839 -28.73 15.43 -35.83
N LEU A 840 -27.70 14.57 -35.89
CA LEU A 840 -26.48 14.82 -36.65
C LEU A 840 -26.75 14.90 -38.16
N LEU A 841 -27.58 14.01 -38.69
CA LEU A 841 -27.95 14.00 -40.11
C LEU A 841 -28.74 15.26 -40.50
N ALA A 842 -29.74 15.64 -39.68
CA ALA A 842 -30.49 16.89 -39.89
C ALA A 842 -29.57 18.12 -39.85
N GLY A 843 -28.68 18.20 -38.87
CA GLY A 843 -27.73 19.30 -38.74
C GLY A 843 -26.71 19.40 -39.88
N SER A 844 -26.52 18.33 -40.66
CA SER A 844 -25.64 18.29 -41.83
C SER A 844 -26.37 18.43 -43.18
N GLY A 845 -27.70 18.63 -43.16
CA GLY A 845 -28.52 18.79 -44.36
C GLY A 845 -28.81 17.47 -45.11
N VAL A 846 -28.72 16.32 -44.42
CA VAL A 846 -28.97 14.99 -44.97
C VAL A 846 -30.32 14.47 -44.46
N ASP A 847 -31.05 13.71 -45.29
CA ASP A 847 -32.30 13.08 -44.87
C ASP A 847 -32.09 12.20 -43.62
N ASN A 848 -32.88 12.44 -42.59
CA ASN A 848 -32.79 11.75 -41.30
C ASN A 848 -34.01 10.87 -40.98
N ARG A 849 -35.00 10.80 -41.88
CA ARG A 849 -36.27 10.08 -41.68
C ARG A 849 -36.05 8.63 -41.25
N GLU A 850 -35.10 7.95 -41.89
CA GLU A 850 -34.76 6.55 -41.60
C GLU A 850 -34.20 6.38 -40.18
N ALA A 851 -33.31 7.27 -39.73
CA ALA A 851 -32.76 7.24 -38.37
C ALA A 851 -33.82 7.59 -37.30
N VAL A 852 -34.72 8.53 -37.60
CA VAL A 852 -35.86 8.87 -36.72
C VAL A 852 -36.82 7.69 -36.57
N ASN A 853 -37.12 6.99 -37.66
CA ASN A 853 -37.99 5.82 -37.64
C ASN A 853 -37.37 4.68 -36.83
N LEU A 854 -36.05 4.44 -36.99
CA LEU A 854 -35.32 3.45 -36.17
C LEU A 854 -35.31 3.84 -34.69
N ALA A 855 -35.08 5.12 -34.36
CA ALA A 855 -35.16 5.59 -32.98
C ALA A 855 -36.53 5.33 -32.34
N ARG A 856 -37.62 5.54 -33.09
CA ARG A 856 -39.00 5.27 -32.64
C ARG A 856 -39.26 3.76 -32.50
N ALA A 857 -38.82 2.95 -33.46
CA ALA A 857 -39.01 1.50 -33.43
C ALA A 857 -38.33 0.86 -32.20
N TYR A 858 -37.09 1.24 -31.91
CA TYR A 858 -36.35 0.73 -30.73
C TYR A 858 -36.88 1.29 -29.40
N TRP A 859 -37.42 2.52 -29.39
CA TRP A 859 -38.12 3.07 -28.23
C TRP A 859 -39.41 2.30 -27.93
N ASN A 860 -40.20 2.05 -28.97
CA ASN A 860 -41.45 1.31 -28.86
C ASN A 860 -41.21 -0.15 -28.46
N PHE A 861 -40.17 -0.81 -28.96
CA PHE A 861 -39.81 -2.18 -28.56
C PHE A 861 -39.43 -2.28 -27.07
N ARG A 862 -38.73 -1.27 -26.52
CA ARG A 862 -38.46 -1.16 -25.07
C ARG A 862 -39.70 -0.87 -24.25
N CYS A 863 -40.59 0.00 -24.74
CA CYS A 863 -41.89 0.25 -24.09
C CYS A 863 -42.78 -0.99 -24.14
N TRP A 864 -42.76 -1.76 -25.24
CA TRP A 864 -43.53 -2.99 -25.40
C TRP A 864 -43.00 -4.13 -24.54
N SER A 865 -41.68 -4.27 -24.37
CA SER A 865 -41.10 -5.22 -23.41
C SER A 865 -41.31 -4.81 -21.94
N ALA A 866 -41.35 -3.49 -21.67
CA ALA A 866 -41.73 -2.94 -20.37
C ALA A 866 -43.24 -3.08 -20.07
N LEU A 867 -44.11 -2.99 -21.08
CA LEU A 867 -45.55 -3.23 -20.97
C LEU A 867 -45.88 -4.73 -20.87
N MET A 868 -45.21 -5.60 -21.63
CA MET A 868 -45.36 -7.07 -21.54
C MET A 868 -44.87 -7.64 -20.21
N SER A 869 -44.04 -6.92 -19.46
CA SER A 869 -43.61 -7.28 -18.09
C SER A 869 -44.55 -6.75 -16.99
N GLN A 870 -45.64 -6.08 -17.36
CA GLN A 870 -46.75 -5.72 -16.46
C GLN A 870 -48.05 -6.41 -16.94
N GLN A 871 -48.42 -7.54 -16.32
CA GLN A 871 -49.79 -8.02 -16.45
C GLN A 871 -50.75 -7.13 -15.63
N PRO A 872 -52.00 -6.91 -16.09
CA PRO A 872 -52.89 -5.90 -15.55
C PRO A 872 -53.54 -6.36 -14.25
N SER A 873 -53.24 -5.70 -13.12
CA SER A 873 -54.08 -5.79 -11.93
C SER A 873 -55.22 -4.80 -12.03
N SER A 874 -56.43 -5.31 -11.99
CA SER A 874 -57.70 -4.58 -11.94
C SER A 874 -57.72 -3.51 -10.84
N LYS A 875 -58.02 -2.27 -11.23
CA LYS A 875 -58.87 -1.27 -10.55
C LYS A 875 -58.63 0.11 -11.14
N ILE A 876 -59.56 0.59 -11.97
CA ILE A 876 -59.84 2.03 -12.07
C ILE A 876 -61.35 2.20 -12.04
N ALA A 877 -61.82 2.79 -10.95
CA ALA A 877 -63.06 3.55 -10.93
C ALA A 877 -62.69 5.02 -11.18
N SER A 878 -63.52 5.67 -12.02
CA SER A 878 -63.79 7.11 -12.16
C SER A 878 -62.68 8.08 -12.58
N GLY A 879 -62.93 8.82 -13.68
CA GLY A 879 -62.45 10.20 -13.84
C GLY A 879 -62.07 10.66 -15.25
N CYS A 880 -63.08 10.99 -16.07
CA CYS A 880 -63.13 12.01 -17.14
C CYS A 880 -61.86 12.44 -17.93
N ALA A 881 -61.91 12.21 -19.24
CA ALA A 881 -62.12 13.22 -20.31
C ALA A 881 -61.14 13.17 -21.51
N SER A 882 -61.77 13.25 -22.69
CA SER A 882 -61.29 13.63 -24.04
C SER A 882 -60.32 12.69 -24.79
N THR A 883 -60.94 11.87 -25.64
CA THR A 883 -60.45 11.37 -26.93
C THR A 883 -60.17 12.54 -27.92
N PRO A 884 -59.36 12.32 -28.97
CA PRO A 884 -59.97 11.92 -30.23
C PRO A 884 -59.30 10.71 -30.90
N THR A 885 -60.18 9.94 -31.54
CA THR A 885 -60.02 8.72 -32.33
C THR A 885 -59.55 9.05 -33.76
N ILE A 886 -58.65 8.26 -34.34
CA ILE A 886 -58.59 8.01 -35.81
C ILE A 886 -58.22 6.53 -36.04
N ARG A 887 -59.26 5.74 -36.32
CA ARG A 887 -59.35 4.62 -37.30
C ARG A 887 -58.94 5.17 -38.69
N ASP A 888 -58.35 4.49 -39.67
CA ASP A 888 -58.27 3.09 -40.09
C ASP A 888 -57.02 2.96 -41.00
N TYR A 889 -56.44 1.77 -41.09
CA TYR A 889 -56.16 1.04 -42.33
C TYR A 889 -55.32 -0.21 -41.96
N LEU A 890 -56.04 -1.31 -41.76
CA LEU A 890 -55.55 -2.65 -41.97
C LEU A 890 -55.50 -2.91 -43.48
N THR A 891 -54.36 -3.36 -43.98
CA THR A 891 -54.31 -4.28 -45.12
C THR A 891 -53.25 -5.33 -44.82
N ASP A 892 -53.72 -6.57 -44.78
CA ASP A 892 -52.95 -7.81 -44.68
C ASP A 892 -51.88 -7.90 -45.76
N GLU A 893 -50.63 -8.10 -45.34
CA GLU A 893 -49.70 -9.03 -46.00
C GLU A 893 -48.84 -9.68 -44.91
N GLN A 894 -49.20 -10.90 -44.52
CA GLN A 894 -48.22 -11.84 -44.00
C GLN A 894 -47.37 -12.35 -45.16
N PRO A 895 -46.05 -12.52 -44.94
CA PRO A 895 -45.53 -13.86 -45.18
C PRO A 895 -44.56 -14.35 -44.10
N ARG A 896 -44.94 -15.52 -43.56
CA ARG A 896 -44.11 -16.71 -43.31
C ARG A 896 -42.71 -16.50 -42.70
N CYS A 897 -42.63 -16.72 -41.39
CA CYS A 897 -41.41 -17.19 -40.74
C CYS A 897 -41.04 -18.58 -41.28
N LEU A 898 -40.00 -18.66 -42.11
CA LEU A 898 -39.26 -19.90 -42.34
C LEU A 898 -38.18 -20.00 -41.26
N ALA A 899 -38.44 -20.86 -40.28
CA ALA A 899 -37.41 -21.43 -39.45
C ALA A 899 -36.56 -22.39 -40.31
N GLN A 900 -35.25 -22.19 -40.36
CA GLN A 900 -34.29 -23.27 -40.62
C GLN A 900 -32.91 -22.97 -40.00
N PRO A 901 -32.14 -24.02 -39.72
CA PRO A 901 -31.19 -24.08 -38.60
C PRO A 901 -29.76 -23.67 -38.99
N TRP A 902 -28.98 -23.36 -37.96
CA TRP A 902 -27.53 -23.15 -38.04
C TRP A 902 -26.82 -24.39 -38.59
N PRO A 903 -25.90 -24.26 -39.56
CA PRO A 903 -24.92 -25.30 -39.83
C PRO A 903 -23.77 -25.16 -38.84
N LYS A 904 -23.45 -26.27 -38.17
CA LYS A 904 -22.08 -26.57 -37.73
C LYS A 904 -21.18 -26.67 -38.96
N ALA A 905 -19.96 -26.15 -38.86
CA ALA A 905 -18.84 -26.62 -39.66
C ALA A 905 -17.57 -26.54 -38.82
N ASP A 906 -16.96 -27.72 -38.64
CA ASP A 906 -15.63 -27.97 -38.11
C ASP A 906 -14.56 -27.55 -39.13
N GLN A 907 -13.51 -26.86 -38.67
CA GLN A 907 -12.06 -27.01 -38.92
C GLN A 907 -11.31 -25.70 -38.63
#